data_AF-A0AAD9CUP7-F1
#
_entry.id   AF-A0AAD9CUP7-F1
#
_cell.length_a   1.000
_cell.length_b   1.000
_cell.length_c   1.000
_cell.angle_alpha   90.00
_cell.angle_beta   90.00
_cell.angle_gamma   90.00
#
_symmetry.space_group_name_H-M   'P 1'
#
loop_
_entity.id
_entity.type
_entity.pdbx_description
1 polymer ?
#
loop_
_entity_poly.entity_id
_entity_poly.type
_entity_poly.pdbx_seq_one_letter_code
_entity_poly.pdbx_strand_id
1 'polypeptide(L)'
;MAMVAEHSVDMGPPSSNHFKRTQAACVLCRASKTRCIHDRTLHDSCVRCQRFGLHCSYPTSSKKRGRPSKSSQAVSQNTQQFIPQELRNGQSFPSPPPDDWTSRHMNVSSTPFNVFDTLIPDTNNTHRGSITEQPMSNGHHRPSNASAQFNPGRSEPTTGSALTSPSNTTSPTHEADRNLNLSEYLDPNDRSLQLHPPKVPFFLCQPSPDRPDDGDDASASTPSLMNVSGQDPISLGMLSEAEAQSLVQQFHDHFNQNVAVLDRKMHTLSYMRQHTVVLLSAVLAATSKLFRKDLCPGLLAHANTILDRALLRGVTHISLMQSLMILTYTKAPADTSAWRRIGMAIRMGYQMHLHVPRNTPLPDDENAARVILNAERTWYCLFCFDRGLSHVFGLPYTIRLTEIGNVEAWAREHVHFGPSVDMHLAASIDLCRLKDQWRAIFDSQPPSPSYCESAIENLKVEAEALYTKWFGKGSQPIGFQAESEHVIAWCLLDFMLTLKRQHYELGPHLPMRLDACLSVASQIVDEIEILGKTAVLGIMQDTASCMTSSLGIFFHKVFMTATITQKSLMISLLQRVLASHVAVINGDEKSAPAHVARCIKRILGAIRADSRSGSPSFNQSATEADMSLQELFGQFDDTIGPIEGLQYTTGDEQFWQMLFSA
;
A
#
# COMPACT_ATOMS: atom_id res chain seq x y z
N MET A 1 -27.12 -49.32 -8.77
CA MET A 1 -28.08 -49.61 -9.86
C MET A 1 -28.78 -48.31 -10.20
N ALA A 2 -28.86 -47.84 -11.44
CA ALA A 2 -28.44 -48.42 -12.71
C ALA A 2 -27.70 -47.39 -13.60
N MET A 3 -27.06 -47.86 -14.67
CA MET A 3 -26.32 -47.05 -15.65
C MET A 3 -27.24 -46.44 -16.72
N VAL A 4 -26.84 -45.28 -17.26
CA VAL A 4 -27.05 -44.92 -18.67
C VAL A 4 -25.73 -44.30 -19.17
N ALA A 5 -25.33 -44.58 -20.40
CA ALA A 5 -24.07 -44.15 -20.99
C ALA A 5 -24.26 -42.94 -21.93
N GLU A 6 -23.23 -42.11 -22.06
CA GLU A 6 -23.13 -41.09 -23.11
C GLU A 6 -21.87 -41.29 -23.95
N HIS A 7 -21.97 -41.00 -25.26
CA HIS A 7 -20.89 -41.15 -26.23
C HIS A 7 -19.89 -39.99 -26.16
N SER A 8 -18.60 -40.33 -26.19
CA SER A 8 -17.51 -39.39 -26.44
C SER A 8 -17.50 -38.94 -27.90
N VAL A 9 -17.70 -37.64 -28.16
CA VAL A 9 -17.38 -37.02 -29.46
C VAL A 9 -16.10 -36.22 -29.29
N ASP A 10 -15.08 -36.62 -30.05
CA ASP A 10 -13.78 -35.96 -30.08
C ASP A 10 -13.86 -34.62 -30.82
N MET A 11 -13.32 -33.55 -30.21
CA MET A 11 -13.35 -32.18 -30.73
C MET A 11 -11.92 -31.63 -30.82
N GLY A 12 -11.37 -31.70 -32.03
CA GLY A 12 -10.06 -31.11 -32.35
C GLY A 12 -10.01 -29.58 -32.23
N PRO A 13 -8.81 -28.98 -32.23
CA PRO A 13 -8.62 -27.56 -31.96
C PRO A 13 -9.21 -26.64 -33.05
N PRO A 14 -9.71 -25.44 -32.69
CA PRO A 14 -10.37 -24.54 -33.62
C PRO A 14 -9.40 -23.93 -34.64
N SER A 15 -9.76 -24.02 -35.93
CA SER A 15 -9.01 -23.43 -37.04
C SER A 15 -8.96 -21.90 -37.00
N SER A 16 -7.78 -21.32 -37.22
CA SER A 16 -7.56 -19.87 -37.18
C SER A 16 -8.23 -19.11 -38.34
N ASN A 17 -9.23 -18.28 -38.04
CA ASN A 17 -9.90 -17.43 -39.03
C ASN A 17 -8.99 -16.27 -39.52
N HIS A 18 -8.54 -16.37 -40.78
CA HIS A 18 -7.63 -15.43 -41.43
C HIS A 18 -8.29 -14.12 -41.95
N PHE A 19 -8.68 -13.24 -41.04
CA PHE A 19 -9.14 -11.88 -41.40
C PHE A 19 -8.05 -11.08 -42.15
N LYS A 20 -8.39 -10.48 -43.31
CA LYS A 20 -7.51 -9.51 -43.99
C LYS A 20 -7.71 -8.13 -43.36
N ARG A 21 -6.61 -7.51 -42.89
CA ARG A 21 -6.60 -6.14 -42.37
C ARG A 21 -6.57 -5.16 -43.56
N THR A 22 -7.71 -4.61 -43.97
CA THR A 22 -7.76 -3.51 -44.95
C THR A 22 -7.13 -2.25 -44.35
N GLN A 23 -6.34 -1.50 -45.14
CA GLN A 23 -5.56 -0.35 -44.65
C GLN A 23 -6.38 0.91 -44.33
N ALA A 24 -7.70 0.87 -44.50
CA ALA A 24 -8.62 1.94 -44.12
C ALA A 24 -9.86 1.36 -43.43
N ALA A 25 -10.39 2.07 -42.43
CA ALA A 25 -11.70 1.77 -41.86
C ALA A 25 -12.80 2.49 -42.66
N CYS A 26 -14.03 1.93 -42.69
CA CYS A 26 -15.18 2.60 -43.27
C CYS A 26 -15.53 3.88 -42.49
N VAL A 27 -16.25 4.81 -43.14
CA VAL A 27 -16.53 6.15 -42.59
C VAL A 27 -17.23 6.09 -41.23
N LEU A 28 -18.24 5.22 -41.08
CA LEU A 28 -19.00 5.06 -39.83
C LEU A 28 -18.16 4.50 -38.67
N CYS A 29 -17.36 3.46 -38.91
CA CYS A 29 -16.47 2.91 -37.88
C CYS A 29 -15.38 3.92 -37.47
N ARG A 30 -14.91 4.75 -38.41
CA ARG A 30 -13.95 5.82 -38.14
C ARG A 30 -14.56 6.94 -37.30
N ALA A 31 -15.76 7.43 -37.65
CA ALA A 31 -16.46 8.48 -36.92
C ALA A 31 -16.78 8.07 -35.46
N SER A 32 -17.17 6.82 -35.26
CA SER A 32 -17.47 6.25 -33.93
C SER A 32 -16.26 5.64 -33.22
N LYS A 33 -15.03 5.80 -33.75
CA LYS A 33 -13.77 5.30 -33.19
C LYS A 33 -13.73 3.79 -32.87
N THR A 34 -14.59 2.98 -33.49
CA THR A 34 -14.63 1.51 -33.28
C THR A 34 -13.80 0.76 -34.30
N ARG A 35 -13.34 -0.45 -33.94
CA ARG A 35 -12.63 -1.37 -34.86
C ARG A 35 -13.51 -1.80 -36.04
N CYS A 36 -13.07 -1.50 -37.26
CA CYS A 36 -13.65 -2.00 -38.51
C CYS A 36 -13.05 -3.38 -38.85
N ILE A 37 -13.88 -4.37 -39.17
CA ILE A 37 -13.46 -5.75 -39.51
C ILE A 37 -14.22 -6.20 -40.75
N HIS A 38 -13.54 -6.83 -41.70
CA HIS A 38 -14.13 -7.48 -42.87
C HIS A 38 -13.80 -8.97 -42.86
N ASP A 39 -14.80 -9.78 -43.20
CA ASP A 39 -14.62 -11.19 -43.51
C ASP A 39 -14.40 -11.35 -45.03
N ARG A 40 -13.65 -12.38 -45.45
CA ARG A 40 -13.29 -12.60 -46.87
C ARG A 40 -14.48 -13.00 -47.74
N THR A 41 -15.56 -13.46 -47.11
CA THR A 41 -16.85 -13.84 -47.72
C THR A 41 -17.71 -12.63 -48.10
N LEU A 42 -17.43 -11.45 -47.54
CA LEU A 42 -18.23 -10.23 -47.67
C LEU A 42 -17.45 -9.16 -48.44
N HIS A 43 -17.75 -8.99 -49.72
CA HIS A 43 -17.00 -8.06 -50.59
C HIS A 43 -17.26 -6.58 -50.29
N ASP A 44 -18.49 -6.19 -49.90
CA ASP A 44 -18.90 -4.77 -49.90
C ASP A 44 -19.21 -4.15 -48.53
N SER A 45 -19.19 -4.90 -47.41
CA SER A 45 -19.51 -4.32 -46.10
C SER A 45 -18.75 -4.92 -44.91
N CYS A 46 -18.55 -4.09 -43.88
CA CYS A 46 -17.90 -4.52 -42.64
C CYS A 46 -18.87 -5.24 -41.71
N VAL A 47 -18.37 -6.19 -40.91
CA VAL A 47 -19.16 -7.04 -40.01
C VAL A 47 -20.08 -6.21 -39.08
N ARG A 48 -19.59 -5.07 -38.58
CA ARG A 48 -20.40 -4.16 -37.74
C ARG A 48 -21.53 -3.52 -38.56
N CYS A 49 -21.22 -2.94 -39.72
CA CYS A 49 -22.21 -2.27 -40.55
C CYS A 49 -23.29 -3.26 -41.01
N GLN A 50 -22.90 -4.47 -41.44
CA GLN A 50 -23.84 -5.53 -41.78
C GLN A 50 -24.75 -5.89 -40.59
N ARG A 51 -24.18 -6.15 -39.40
CA ARG A 51 -24.95 -6.54 -38.21
C ARG A 51 -25.99 -5.49 -37.78
N PHE A 52 -25.72 -4.21 -38.03
CA PHE A 52 -26.61 -3.10 -37.68
C PHE A 52 -27.40 -2.53 -38.87
N GLY A 53 -27.36 -3.16 -40.05
CA GLY A 53 -28.06 -2.69 -41.26
C GLY A 53 -27.60 -1.33 -41.79
N LEU A 54 -26.35 -0.93 -41.50
CA LEU A 54 -25.81 0.40 -41.82
C LEU A 54 -25.07 0.42 -43.16
N HIS A 55 -25.26 1.49 -43.93
CA HIS A 55 -24.56 1.68 -45.21
C HIS A 55 -23.04 1.83 -45.01
N CYS A 56 -22.25 0.92 -45.58
CA CYS A 56 -20.81 0.82 -45.35
C CYS A 56 -20.00 1.44 -46.51
N SER A 57 -19.61 2.72 -46.39
CA SER A 57 -18.79 3.39 -47.41
C SER A 57 -17.33 3.58 -47.00
N TYR A 58 -16.44 3.58 -47.99
CA TYR A 58 -15.00 3.80 -47.84
C TYR A 58 -14.55 5.10 -48.51
N PRO A 59 -13.55 5.83 -47.94
CA PRO A 59 -13.01 7.02 -48.56
C PRO A 59 -12.17 6.68 -49.80
N THR A 60 -12.47 7.32 -50.93
CA THR A 60 -11.92 7.02 -52.26
C THR A 60 -10.51 7.57 -52.54
N SER A 61 -9.83 8.18 -51.58
CA SER A 61 -8.45 8.67 -51.76
C SER A 61 -7.50 8.27 -50.62
N SER A 62 -6.48 7.48 -50.98
CA SER A 62 -5.43 7.01 -50.06
C SER A 62 -4.16 7.88 -50.17
N LYS A 63 -4.19 9.07 -49.56
CA LYS A 63 -2.95 9.86 -49.37
C LYS A 63 -2.02 9.15 -48.37
N LYS A 64 -1.13 8.29 -48.88
CA LYS A 64 -0.04 7.68 -48.11
C LYS A 64 0.94 8.76 -47.64
N ARG A 65 1.01 9.06 -46.34
CA ARG A 65 2.15 9.79 -45.76
C ARG A 65 3.31 8.81 -45.56
N GLY A 66 4.22 8.78 -46.53
CA GLY A 66 5.49 8.03 -46.46
C GLY A 66 6.61 8.85 -45.80
N ARG A 67 7.51 8.15 -45.12
CA ARG A 67 8.79 8.65 -44.59
C ARG A 67 9.75 8.94 -45.77
N PRO A 68 10.44 10.09 -45.86
CA PRO A 68 11.38 10.35 -46.94
C PRO A 68 12.69 9.56 -46.74
N SER A 69 13.24 9.04 -47.85
CA SER A 69 14.57 8.44 -47.92
C SER A 69 15.60 9.45 -48.42
N LYS A 70 16.88 9.29 -48.05
CA LYS A 70 18.00 10.07 -48.61
C LYS A 70 18.39 9.52 -49.98
N SER A 71 18.53 10.38 -51.00
CA SER A 71 19.76 10.50 -51.83
C SER A 71 19.59 11.39 -53.07
N SER A 72 20.63 12.19 -53.34
CA SER A 72 21.08 12.66 -54.68
C SER A 72 20.42 13.88 -55.35
N GLN A 73 21.26 14.62 -56.09
CA GLN A 73 21.05 15.96 -56.65
C GLN A 73 20.68 15.93 -58.15
N ALA A 74 19.90 16.91 -58.63
CA ALA A 74 19.94 17.60 -59.93
C ALA A 74 18.66 18.47 -60.07
N VAL A 75 18.69 19.81 -60.04
CA VAL A 75 19.14 20.78 -61.06
C VAL A 75 18.08 21.09 -62.15
N SER A 76 17.65 22.36 -62.15
CA SER A 76 17.13 23.18 -63.27
C SER A 76 15.66 23.20 -63.74
N GLN A 77 15.02 24.34 -63.43
CA GLN A 77 14.45 25.36 -64.35
C GLN A 77 13.02 25.28 -64.92
N ASN A 78 12.32 26.41 -64.72
CA ASN A 78 11.38 27.12 -65.63
C ASN A 78 10.02 26.44 -65.99
N THR A 79 8.89 27.16 -66.14
CA THR A 79 8.62 28.62 -66.13
C THR A 79 7.16 28.91 -65.70
N GLN A 80 6.87 30.15 -65.26
CA GLN A 80 5.69 31.03 -65.56
C GLN A 80 4.32 30.37 -65.89
N GLN A 81 3.14 30.80 -65.45
CA GLN A 81 2.56 32.14 -65.18
C GLN A 81 1.21 31.90 -64.41
N PHE A 82 0.26 32.80 -64.12
CA PHE A 82 0.01 34.25 -64.34
C PHE A 82 -0.87 34.75 -63.16
N ILE A 83 -1.03 36.07 -62.99
CA ILE A 83 -2.05 36.73 -62.14
C ILE A 83 -2.71 37.86 -62.94
N PRO A 84 -4.03 38.09 -62.78
CA PRO A 84 -4.57 39.46 -62.84
C PRO A 84 -5.30 39.91 -61.54
N GLN A 85 -4.66 40.86 -60.85
CA GLN A 85 -5.16 42.20 -60.45
C GLN A 85 -6.57 42.65 -60.97
N GLU A 86 -7.38 43.50 -60.31
CA GLU A 86 -7.26 44.41 -59.13
C GLU A 86 -8.64 44.86 -58.56
N LEU A 87 -8.62 45.49 -57.36
CA LEU A 87 -9.55 46.52 -56.81
C LEU A 87 -11.07 46.22 -56.68
N ARG A 88 -11.69 46.43 -55.50
CA ARG A 88 -11.80 47.77 -54.87
C ARG A 88 -12.07 47.74 -53.34
N ASN A 89 -11.18 48.43 -52.62
CA ASN A 89 -11.19 49.03 -51.26
C ASN A 89 -12.43 48.93 -50.34
N GLY A 90 -12.17 48.81 -49.02
CA GLY A 90 -13.21 48.96 -48.00
C GLY A 90 -12.87 49.15 -46.49
N GLN A 91 -11.61 49.10 -46.02
CA GLN A 91 -11.14 49.47 -44.64
C GLN A 91 -11.76 48.75 -43.41
N SER A 92 -11.08 48.46 -42.28
CA SER A 92 -9.65 48.27 -41.96
C SER A 92 -9.49 47.82 -40.49
N PHE A 93 -8.84 46.67 -40.24
CA PHE A 93 -7.87 46.30 -39.16
C PHE A 93 -8.13 46.66 -37.65
N PRO A 94 -7.43 46.03 -36.66
CA PRO A 94 -6.36 45.01 -36.76
C PRO A 94 -6.65 43.69 -36.03
N SER A 95 -5.94 42.63 -36.45
CA SER A 95 -5.79 41.37 -35.70
C SER A 95 -4.33 41.24 -35.21
N PRO A 96 -4.06 40.71 -34.01
CA PRO A 96 -2.70 40.54 -33.48
C PRO A 96 -1.94 39.35 -34.13
N PRO A 97 -0.59 39.29 -33.99
CA PRO A 97 0.31 38.40 -34.74
C PRO A 97 0.40 36.95 -34.20
N PRO A 98 1.03 36.01 -34.93
CA PRO A 98 0.93 34.57 -34.70
C PRO A 98 2.03 33.95 -33.80
N ASP A 99 1.69 32.75 -33.30
CA ASP A 99 2.53 31.61 -32.88
C ASP A 99 3.93 31.83 -32.28
N ASP A 100 4.06 31.52 -30.98
CA ASP A 100 5.26 30.86 -30.45
C ASP A 100 4.91 29.94 -29.25
N TRP A 101 4.67 28.65 -29.52
CA TRP A 101 4.54 27.61 -28.48
C TRP A 101 5.81 26.74 -28.44
N THR A 102 6.88 27.30 -27.88
CA THR A 102 8.07 26.52 -27.54
C THR A 102 7.91 25.84 -26.17
N SER A 103 7.93 24.51 -26.19
CA SER A 103 8.01 23.71 -24.96
C SER A 103 9.29 24.05 -24.20
N ARG A 104 9.20 24.38 -22.91
CA ARG A 104 10.37 24.45 -22.02
C ARG A 104 10.26 23.44 -20.89
N HIS A 105 11.08 22.39 -21.05
CA HIS A 105 11.61 21.65 -19.92
C HIS A 105 12.27 22.65 -18.95
N MET A 106 11.94 22.57 -17.66
CA MET A 106 12.78 23.15 -16.61
C MET A 106 13.75 22.07 -16.13
N ASN A 107 15.03 22.32 -16.39
CA ASN A 107 16.13 21.43 -16.05
C ASN A 107 16.55 21.69 -14.59
N VAL A 108 16.74 20.64 -13.80
CA VAL A 108 17.27 20.76 -12.44
C VAL A 108 18.79 20.91 -12.53
N SER A 109 19.31 22.09 -12.19
CA SER A 109 20.75 22.34 -12.09
C SER A 109 21.15 22.47 -10.63
N SER A 110 21.90 21.49 -10.15
CA SER A 110 22.58 21.49 -8.85
C SER A 110 23.87 22.32 -8.86
N THR A 111 24.10 23.14 -7.84
CA THR A 111 25.45 23.48 -7.33
C THR A 111 25.37 23.94 -5.87
N PRO A 112 26.44 23.76 -5.07
CA PRO A 112 26.39 23.86 -3.61
C PRO A 112 26.76 25.26 -3.08
N PHE A 113 26.33 25.57 -1.85
CA PHE A 113 26.85 26.72 -1.08
C PHE A 113 27.28 26.33 0.34
N ASN A 114 28.33 27.00 0.80
CA ASN A 114 29.11 26.65 2.00
C ASN A 114 28.49 27.14 3.32
N VAL A 115 29.00 26.55 4.40
CA VAL A 115 28.73 26.89 5.80
C VAL A 115 29.69 28.00 6.29
N PHE A 116 29.33 28.61 7.43
CA PHE A 116 30.08 29.55 8.28
C PHE A 116 30.04 31.04 7.90
N ASP A 117 29.33 31.85 8.70
CA ASP A 117 30.04 32.68 9.68
C ASP A 117 29.20 33.04 10.93
N THR A 118 29.90 33.55 11.94
CA THR A 118 29.75 33.31 13.37
C THR A 118 29.34 34.58 14.15
N LEU A 119 28.79 34.42 15.39
CA LEU A 119 28.94 35.28 16.60
C LEU A 119 27.73 36.04 17.21
N ILE A 120 27.13 35.38 18.23
CA ILE A 120 26.80 35.82 19.62
C ILE A 120 26.12 37.21 19.91
N PRO A 121 25.77 37.59 21.18
CA PRO A 121 24.36 37.89 21.49
C PRO A 121 24.14 39.34 21.94
N ASP A 122 22.91 39.68 22.37
CA ASP A 122 22.79 40.72 23.40
C ASP A 122 21.63 40.52 24.38
N THR A 123 21.74 41.23 25.51
CA THR A 123 21.10 40.95 26.80
C THR A 123 20.01 41.97 27.19
N ASN A 124 19.39 41.77 28.36
CA ASN A 124 18.62 42.75 29.17
C ASN A 124 17.16 43.08 28.74
N ASN A 125 16.25 43.50 29.65
CA ASN A 125 16.06 43.19 31.08
C ASN A 125 14.65 43.66 31.53
N THR A 126 14.11 43.12 32.63
CA THR A 126 13.11 43.69 33.58
C THR A 126 12.06 44.74 33.17
N HIS A 127 10.78 44.47 33.48
CA HIS A 127 9.82 45.29 34.28
C HIS A 127 8.51 44.47 34.41
N ARG A 128 8.03 43.98 35.57
CA ARG A 128 7.62 44.57 36.87
C ARG A 128 6.42 45.53 36.79
N GLY A 129 5.23 45.02 37.15
CA GLY A 129 4.01 45.80 37.42
C GLY A 129 2.94 44.92 38.07
N SER A 130 2.45 45.30 39.24
CA SER A 130 1.46 44.57 40.06
C SER A 130 0.19 45.41 40.26
N ILE A 131 -0.92 44.77 40.66
CA ILE A 131 -2.01 45.21 41.58
C ILE A 131 -3.34 44.56 41.10
N THR A 132 -3.97 43.62 41.83
CA THR A 132 -5.11 43.80 42.78
C THR A 132 -6.33 44.52 42.15
N GLU A 133 -7.60 44.14 42.32
CA GLU A 133 -8.33 43.69 43.51
C GLU A 133 -9.52 42.72 43.25
N GLN A 134 -10.02 42.12 44.34
CA GLN A 134 -11.31 41.43 44.50
C GLN A 134 -12.36 42.43 45.04
N PRO A 135 -13.70 42.21 44.93
CA PRO A 135 -14.37 41.35 45.91
C PRO A 135 -15.66 40.60 45.50
N MET A 136 -16.08 39.76 46.44
CA MET A 136 -17.15 38.75 46.48
C MET A 136 -18.59 39.29 46.42
N SER A 137 -19.57 38.41 46.11
CA SER A 137 -20.52 37.91 47.14
C SER A 137 -21.49 36.82 46.65
N ASN A 138 -21.74 35.84 47.54
CA ASN A 138 -22.94 35.02 47.86
C ASN A 138 -24.04 34.71 46.79
N GLY A 139 -24.73 33.57 46.79
CA GLY A 139 -24.74 32.42 47.73
C GLY A 139 -26.17 31.80 47.88
N HIS A 140 -26.25 30.56 48.40
CA HIS A 140 -27.47 29.78 48.76
C HIS A 140 -28.24 29.10 47.58
N HIS A 141 -28.98 27.98 47.72
CA HIS A 141 -28.87 26.77 48.57
C HIS A 141 -29.72 25.62 47.97
N ARG A 142 -29.42 24.37 48.37
CA ARG A 142 -30.18 23.09 48.19
C ARG A 142 -31.53 23.11 48.99
N PRO A 143 -32.44 22.09 49.02
CA PRO A 143 -32.36 20.71 48.49
C PRO A 143 -33.62 20.00 47.90
N SER A 144 -33.36 18.82 47.33
CA SER A 144 -34.12 17.54 47.28
C SER A 144 -35.60 17.43 47.68
N ASN A 145 -36.37 16.64 46.91
CA ASN A 145 -37.13 15.50 47.47
C ASN A 145 -37.53 14.42 46.42
N ALA A 146 -37.89 13.22 46.89
CA ALA A 146 -38.26 12.06 46.07
C ALA A 146 -39.75 11.67 46.25
N SER A 147 -40.32 10.88 45.33
CA SER A 147 -41.38 9.87 45.57
C SER A 147 -41.70 9.05 44.31
N ALA A 148 -42.19 7.82 44.49
CA ALA A 148 -42.54 6.86 43.42
C ALA A 148 -44.03 6.47 43.49
N GLN A 149 -44.61 5.87 42.43
CA GLN A 149 -45.77 4.96 42.57
C GLN A 149 -46.14 4.09 41.33
N PHE A 150 -46.96 3.06 41.60
CA PHE A 150 -47.37 1.89 40.78
C PHE A 150 -48.91 1.86 40.60
N ASN A 151 -49.54 1.18 39.60
CA ASN A 151 -49.03 0.53 38.38
C ASN A 151 -50.10 0.42 37.24
N PRO A 152 -51.09 -0.51 37.21
CA PRO A 152 -51.58 -1.02 35.90
C PRO A 152 -53.09 -0.85 35.60
N GLY A 153 -53.47 -1.01 34.32
CA GLY A 153 -54.87 -1.17 33.87
C GLY A 153 -54.98 -1.67 32.41
N ARG A 154 -55.89 -2.60 32.13
CA ARG A 154 -56.00 -3.35 30.85
C ARG A 154 -57.47 -3.53 30.43
N SER A 155 -57.87 -3.04 29.25
CA SER A 155 -59.11 -3.48 28.55
C SER A 155 -59.28 -2.89 27.13
N GLU A 156 -59.25 -3.76 26.12
CA GLU A 156 -60.06 -3.64 24.89
C GLU A 156 -61.49 -4.21 25.16
N PRO A 157 -62.44 -4.36 24.19
CA PRO A 157 -62.52 -3.86 22.80
C PRO A 157 -63.87 -3.18 22.44
N THR A 158 -63.96 -2.42 21.33
CA THR A 158 -65.03 -2.59 20.30
C THR A 158 -64.85 -1.77 19.01
N THR A 159 -64.83 -2.51 17.89
CA THR A 159 -65.27 -2.19 16.51
C THR A 159 -65.71 -0.76 16.13
N GLY A 160 -65.11 -0.22 15.07
CA GLY A 160 -65.64 0.90 14.26
C GLY A 160 -64.81 1.16 12.99
N SER A 161 -65.35 0.83 11.81
CA SER A 161 -64.61 0.84 10.54
C SER A 161 -64.56 2.23 9.86
N ALA A 162 -63.39 2.69 9.45
CA ALA A 162 -63.23 3.76 8.46
C ALA A 162 -61.92 3.58 7.66
N LEU A 163 -61.97 3.83 6.35
CA LEU A 163 -60.86 3.66 5.41
C LEU A 163 -59.84 4.80 5.52
N THR A 164 -58.58 4.48 5.77
CA THR A 164 -57.44 5.38 5.52
C THR A 164 -56.26 4.63 4.90
N SER A 165 -55.47 5.36 4.10
CA SER A 165 -54.36 4.88 3.27
C SER A 165 -53.30 4.09 4.05
N PRO A 166 -52.52 3.20 3.39
CA PRO A 166 -51.40 2.53 4.05
C PRO A 166 -50.41 3.58 4.55
N SER A 167 -50.29 3.69 5.87
CA SER A 167 -49.27 4.52 6.50
C SER A 167 -47.91 3.91 6.16
N ASN A 168 -47.01 4.72 5.59
CA ASN A 168 -45.63 4.30 5.40
C ASN A 168 -45.05 3.92 6.77
N THR A 169 -44.78 2.64 6.98
CA THR A 169 -43.84 2.20 8.02
C THR A 169 -42.49 2.82 7.72
N THR A 170 -42.16 3.89 8.45
CA THR A 170 -40.80 4.40 8.58
C THR A 170 -39.97 3.30 9.23
N SER A 171 -39.38 2.45 8.38
CA SER A 171 -38.24 1.63 8.76
C SER A 171 -37.19 2.57 9.36
N PRO A 172 -36.49 2.18 10.44
CA PRO A 172 -35.47 3.04 11.01
C PRO A 172 -34.44 3.36 9.92
N THR A 173 -34.29 4.63 9.60
CA THR A 173 -33.29 5.11 8.66
C THR A 173 -31.93 4.85 9.27
N HIS A 174 -31.32 3.72 8.89
CA HIS A 174 -29.88 3.58 8.94
C HIS A 174 -29.27 4.79 8.24
N GLU A 175 -28.18 5.33 8.80
CA GLU A 175 -27.27 6.18 8.04
C GLU A 175 -26.61 5.31 6.95
N ALA A 176 -27.36 5.08 5.88
CA ALA A 176 -26.88 4.42 4.69
C ALA A 176 -25.79 5.30 4.07
N ASP A 177 -24.69 4.67 3.68
CA ASP A 177 -23.56 5.31 3.00
C ASP A 177 -24.04 6.20 1.84
N ARG A 178 -24.15 7.52 2.09
CA ARG A 178 -24.77 8.48 1.15
C ARG A 178 -24.17 8.36 -0.26
N ASN A 179 -22.84 8.19 -0.33
CA ASN A 179 -22.08 8.08 -1.56
C ASN A 179 -22.38 6.82 -2.42
N LEU A 180 -23.08 5.82 -1.85
CA LEU A 180 -23.49 4.59 -2.55
C LEU A 180 -25.01 4.36 -2.51
N ASN A 181 -25.80 5.25 -1.89
CA ASN A 181 -27.23 5.06 -1.78
C ASN A 181 -27.94 5.43 -3.08
N LEU A 182 -28.27 4.42 -3.89
CA LEU A 182 -28.98 4.60 -5.15
C LEU A 182 -30.38 5.22 -4.96
N SER A 183 -30.99 5.18 -3.77
CA SER A 183 -32.33 5.75 -3.56
C SER A 183 -32.39 7.26 -3.78
N GLU A 184 -31.30 7.99 -3.48
CA GLU A 184 -31.20 9.44 -3.67
C GLU A 184 -31.32 9.81 -5.16
N TYR A 185 -30.63 9.06 -6.03
CA TYR A 185 -30.73 9.22 -7.50
C TYR A 185 -32.06 8.73 -8.10
N LEU A 186 -32.90 8.06 -7.31
CA LEU A 186 -34.17 7.48 -7.74
C LEU A 186 -35.38 8.22 -7.15
N ASP A 187 -35.20 9.22 -6.29
CA ASP A 187 -36.31 10.04 -5.78
C ASP A 187 -36.82 10.99 -6.89
N PRO A 188 -38.08 10.87 -7.36
CA PRO A 188 -38.61 11.77 -8.38
C PRO A 188 -38.83 13.21 -7.88
N ASN A 189 -38.82 13.44 -6.56
CA ASN A 189 -39.11 14.74 -5.96
C ASN A 189 -37.90 15.68 -5.91
N ASP A 190 -36.66 15.16 -5.94
CA ASP A 190 -35.45 15.98 -5.83
C ASP A 190 -35.00 16.63 -7.16
N ARG A 191 -35.88 16.65 -8.15
CA ARG A 191 -35.64 17.29 -9.46
C ARG A 191 -35.79 18.80 -9.44
N SER A 192 -35.01 19.45 -8.58
CA SER A 192 -34.54 20.81 -8.88
C SER A 192 -33.52 20.72 -10.02
N LEU A 193 -34.02 20.71 -11.27
CA LEU A 193 -33.19 20.67 -12.48
C LEU A 193 -32.24 21.89 -12.48
N GLN A 194 -30.99 21.68 -12.10
CA GLN A 194 -29.95 22.70 -12.20
C GLN A 194 -29.76 23.08 -13.67
N LEU A 195 -30.33 24.22 -14.07
CA LEU A 195 -30.31 24.74 -15.44
C LEU A 195 -28.93 25.27 -15.88
N HIS A 196 -27.92 25.20 -15.03
CA HIS A 196 -26.54 25.40 -15.42
C HIS A 196 -25.86 24.06 -15.72
N PRO A 197 -25.27 23.88 -16.91
CA PRO A 197 -24.54 22.66 -17.21
C PRO A 197 -23.35 22.54 -16.24
N PRO A 198 -23.15 21.39 -15.59
CA PRO A 198 -22.00 21.21 -14.70
C PRO A 198 -20.72 21.39 -15.53
N LYS A 199 -19.76 22.16 -15.01
CA LYS A 199 -18.45 22.37 -15.65
C LYS A 199 -17.55 21.13 -15.61
N VAL A 200 -18.06 20.00 -15.14
CA VAL A 200 -17.39 18.70 -15.05
C VAL A 200 -18.37 17.58 -15.47
N PRO A 201 -17.87 16.43 -15.97
CA PRO A 201 -18.73 15.28 -16.28
C PRO A 201 -19.45 14.75 -15.04
N PHE A 202 -20.62 14.14 -15.26
CA PHE A 202 -21.54 13.51 -14.30
C PHE A 202 -20.93 12.53 -13.26
N PHE A 203 -19.65 12.18 -13.36
CA PHE A 203 -18.96 11.20 -12.52
C PHE A 203 -17.90 11.80 -11.56
N LEU A 204 -17.85 13.13 -11.41
CA LEU A 204 -16.98 13.80 -10.45
C LEU A 204 -17.82 14.57 -9.42
N CYS A 205 -18.30 13.86 -8.39
CA CYS A 205 -18.69 14.51 -7.14
C CYS A 205 -17.44 15.16 -6.52
N GLN A 206 -17.33 16.48 -6.66
CA GLN A 206 -16.64 17.27 -5.64
C GLN A 206 -17.60 17.48 -4.48
N PRO A 207 -17.12 17.59 -3.23
CA PRO A 207 -17.96 18.05 -2.14
C PRO A 207 -18.52 19.43 -2.49
N SER A 208 -19.81 19.66 -2.21
CA SER A 208 -20.38 21.00 -2.26
C SER A 208 -19.61 21.90 -1.28
N PRO A 209 -19.31 23.17 -1.64
CA PRO A 209 -18.86 24.13 -0.65
C PRO A 209 -19.93 24.28 0.43
N ASP A 210 -19.50 24.42 1.67
CA ASP A 210 -20.35 24.35 2.86
C ASP A 210 -21.58 25.26 2.76
N ARG A 211 -22.76 24.68 3.04
CA ARG A 211 -23.88 25.48 3.52
C ARG A 211 -23.61 25.82 4.98
N PRO A 212 -23.94 27.03 5.46
CA PRO A 212 -23.93 27.33 6.88
C PRO A 212 -24.80 26.31 7.61
N ASP A 213 -24.26 25.72 8.66
CA ASP A 213 -24.98 24.83 9.56
C ASP A 213 -25.86 25.71 10.46
N ASP A 214 -27.15 25.82 10.13
CA ASP A 214 -28.14 26.43 11.03
C ASP A 214 -28.27 25.51 12.24
N GLY A 215 -27.61 25.90 13.33
CA GLY A 215 -27.37 25.00 14.46
C GLY A 215 -28.63 24.58 15.21
N ASP A 216 -28.89 23.28 15.22
CA ASP A 216 -29.79 22.59 16.16
C ASP A 216 -29.20 21.23 16.56
N ASP A 217 -28.91 21.09 17.86
CA ASP A 217 -28.58 19.86 18.63
C ASP A 217 -27.91 18.66 17.92
N ALA A 218 -26.57 18.69 17.87
CA ALA A 218 -25.72 17.52 17.64
C ALA A 218 -25.76 16.52 18.82
N SER A 219 -26.86 15.78 18.97
CA SER A 219 -26.97 14.61 19.87
C SER A 219 -27.76 13.43 19.28
N ALA A 220 -27.84 13.34 17.94
CA ALA A 220 -28.42 12.21 17.23
C ALA A 220 -27.55 10.95 17.41
N SER A 221 -28.05 9.98 18.18
CA SER A 221 -27.32 8.75 18.51
C SER A 221 -27.32 7.76 17.35
N THR A 222 -26.17 7.52 16.72
CA THR A 222 -26.01 6.42 15.76
C THR A 222 -26.28 5.07 16.45
N PRO A 223 -27.26 4.26 16.01
CA PRO A 223 -27.50 2.95 16.62
C PRO A 223 -26.29 2.04 16.36
N SER A 224 -25.50 1.76 17.40
CA SER A 224 -24.16 1.20 17.22
C SER A 224 -24.17 -0.28 16.83
N LEU A 225 -24.26 -0.53 15.52
CA LEU A 225 -24.02 -1.84 14.90
C LEU A 225 -22.59 -2.37 15.15
N MET A 226 -21.65 -1.51 15.57
CA MET A 226 -20.27 -1.86 15.93
C MET A 226 -20.04 -2.06 17.44
N ASN A 227 -20.95 -1.57 18.28
CA ASN A 227 -20.96 -1.79 19.72
C ASN A 227 -22.27 -2.47 20.13
N VAL A 228 -22.46 -3.69 19.64
CA VAL A 228 -23.49 -4.58 20.21
C VAL A 228 -23.04 -4.96 21.61
N SER A 229 -23.61 -4.29 22.61
CA SER A 229 -23.22 -4.44 24.01
C SER A 229 -23.16 -5.91 24.42
N GLY A 230 -22.02 -6.33 24.96
CA GLY A 230 -21.79 -7.73 25.35
C GLY A 230 -21.16 -8.64 24.29
N GLN A 231 -20.86 -8.15 23.08
CA GLN A 231 -20.12 -8.95 22.07
C GLN A 231 -18.60 -8.80 22.11
N ASP A 232 -18.02 -8.00 23.00
CA ASP A 232 -16.56 -7.89 23.12
C ASP A 232 -15.93 -9.09 23.85
N PRO A 233 -14.65 -9.43 23.57
CA PRO A 233 -13.99 -10.59 24.16
C PRO A 233 -13.98 -10.64 25.70
N ILE A 234 -14.06 -9.50 26.40
CA ILE A 234 -14.08 -9.45 27.87
C ILE A 234 -15.49 -9.78 28.36
N SER A 235 -16.52 -9.17 27.77
CA SER A 235 -17.92 -9.49 28.09
C SER A 235 -18.30 -10.94 27.74
N LEU A 236 -17.65 -11.52 26.73
CA LEU A 236 -17.79 -12.94 26.38
C LEU A 236 -16.96 -13.89 27.27
N GLY A 237 -16.20 -13.38 28.24
CA GLY A 237 -15.39 -14.17 29.16
C GLY A 237 -14.20 -14.89 28.51
N MET A 238 -13.74 -14.44 27.33
CA MET A 238 -12.59 -15.02 26.63
C MET A 238 -11.26 -14.67 27.32
N LEU A 239 -11.23 -13.53 28.01
CA LEU A 239 -10.12 -13.05 28.84
C LEU A 239 -10.65 -12.04 29.87
N SER A 240 -9.91 -11.84 30.96
CA SER A 240 -10.19 -10.80 31.95
C SER A 240 -9.83 -9.40 31.45
N GLU A 241 -10.42 -8.38 32.08
CA GLU A 241 -10.10 -6.98 31.78
C GLU A 241 -8.63 -6.62 32.05
N ALA A 242 -7.99 -7.27 33.04
CA ALA A 242 -6.57 -7.08 33.32
C ALA A 242 -5.67 -7.66 32.20
N GLU A 243 -6.00 -8.85 31.68
CA GLU A 243 -5.31 -9.44 30.53
C GLU A 243 -5.52 -8.59 29.26
N ALA A 244 -6.73 -8.09 29.03
CA ALA A 244 -7.02 -7.21 27.91
C ALA A 244 -6.25 -5.88 27.99
N GLN A 245 -6.19 -5.26 29.16
CA GLN A 245 -5.40 -4.03 29.38
C GLN A 245 -3.91 -4.26 29.13
N SER A 246 -3.38 -5.38 29.60
CA SER A 246 -1.99 -5.79 29.36
C SER A 246 -1.71 -6.02 27.86
N LEU A 247 -2.62 -6.67 27.13
CA LEU A 247 -2.47 -6.89 25.68
C LEU A 247 -2.63 -5.59 24.86
N VAL A 248 -3.49 -4.65 25.26
CA VAL A 248 -3.58 -3.33 24.60
C VAL A 248 -2.32 -2.50 24.83
N GLN A 249 -1.71 -2.58 26.02
CA GLN A 249 -0.42 -1.93 26.27
C GLN A 249 0.69 -2.53 25.41
N GLN A 250 0.85 -3.87 25.43
CA GLN A 250 1.84 -4.57 24.61
C GLN A 250 1.62 -4.39 23.09
N PHE A 251 0.38 -4.16 22.64
CA PHE A 251 0.12 -3.75 21.26
C PHE A 251 0.84 -2.43 20.95
N HIS A 252 0.63 -1.40 21.77
CA HIS A 252 1.22 -0.09 21.55
C HIS A 252 2.74 -0.07 21.75
N ASP A 253 3.28 -0.92 22.63
CA ASP A 253 4.72 -0.99 22.95
C ASP A 253 5.54 -1.83 21.95
N HIS A 254 4.96 -2.86 21.31
CA HIS A 254 5.72 -3.81 20.49
C HIS A 254 5.14 -4.09 19.09
N PHE A 255 3.85 -3.83 18.88
CA PHE A 255 3.17 -4.21 17.64
C PHE A 255 2.88 -3.01 16.76
N ASN A 256 2.28 -1.96 17.32
CA ASN A 256 1.79 -0.78 16.62
C ASN A 256 2.90 0.00 15.90
N GLN A 257 4.16 -0.11 16.33
CA GLN A 257 5.27 0.52 15.61
C GLN A 257 5.48 -0.09 14.21
N ASN A 258 5.11 -1.36 14.01
CA ASN A 258 5.20 -2.06 12.71
C ASN A 258 3.97 -1.84 11.82
N VAL A 259 2.84 -1.44 12.41
CA VAL A 259 1.59 -1.13 11.68
C VAL A 259 1.48 0.37 11.40
N ALA A 260 1.98 1.18 12.33
CA ALA A 260 1.94 2.63 12.38
C ALA A 260 0.54 3.23 12.15
N VAL A 261 -0.50 2.63 12.74
CA VAL A 261 -1.90 2.98 12.43
C VAL A 261 -2.70 3.52 13.61
N LEU A 262 -2.43 3.11 14.86
CA LEU A 262 -3.19 3.58 16.02
C LEU A 262 -2.44 4.67 16.80
N ASP A 263 -3.18 5.65 17.29
CA ASP A 263 -2.71 6.61 18.29
C ASP A 263 -2.85 6.00 19.72
N ARG A 264 -1.78 6.03 20.52
CA ARG A 264 -1.73 5.45 21.89
C ARG A 264 -2.62 6.18 22.91
N LYS A 265 -2.80 7.50 22.77
CA LYS A 265 -3.63 8.32 23.67
C LYS A 265 -5.10 8.13 23.37
N MET A 266 -5.45 7.99 22.09
CA MET A 266 -6.83 7.76 21.64
C MET A 266 -7.26 6.30 21.84
N HIS A 267 -6.49 5.32 21.34
CA HIS A 267 -6.90 3.91 21.29
C HIS A 267 -6.56 3.17 22.58
N THR A 268 -7.14 3.64 23.68
CA THR A 268 -7.14 2.96 24.98
C THR A 268 -8.13 1.79 25.00
N LEU A 269 -8.00 0.88 25.98
CA LEU A 269 -8.96 -0.20 26.18
C LEU A 269 -10.39 0.35 26.35
N SER A 270 -10.57 1.36 27.21
CA SER A 270 -11.88 2.00 27.45
C SER A 270 -12.47 2.57 26.17
N TYR A 271 -11.67 3.32 25.39
CA TYR A 271 -12.11 3.92 24.14
C TYR A 271 -12.59 2.85 23.14
N MET A 272 -11.78 1.81 22.91
CA MET A 272 -12.13 0.76 21.94
C MET A 272 -13.32 -0.09 22.40
N ARG A 273 -13.48 -0.36 23.70
CA ARG A 273 -14.69 -1.02 24.25
C ARG A 273 -15.97 -0.19 24.06
N GLN A 274 -15.88 1.14 24.20
CA GLN A 274 -17.04 2.04 24.09
C GLN A 274 -17.44 2.33 22.63
N HIS A 275 -16.49 2.31 21.70
CA HIS A 275 -16.74 2.76 20.32
C HIS A 275 -16.68 1.62 19.29
N THR A 276 -15.69 0.70 19.37
CA THR A 276 -15.33 -0.18 18.25
C THR A 276 -14.83 -1.56 18.67
N VAL A 277 -15.77 -2.46 18.99
CA VAL A 277 -15.49 -3.86 19.40
C VAL A 277 -14.68 -4.64 18.37
N VAL A 278 -14.85 -4.35 17.08
CA VAL A 278 -14.08 -4.97 15.98
C VAL A 278 -12.59 -4.67 16.10
N LEU A 279 -12.23 -3.42 16.40
CA LEU A 279 -10.85 -3.00 16.54
C LEU A 279 -10.21 -3.53 17.82
N LEU A 280 -10.95 -3.50 18.94
CA LEU A 280 -10.49 -4.12 20.18
C LEU A 280 -10.13 -5.60 19.95
N SER A 281 -11.01 -6.34 19.27
CA SER A 281 -10.79 -7.76 19.00
C SER A 281 -9.62 -8.01 18.06
N ALA A 282 -9.43 -7.16 17.04
CA ALA A 282 -8.26 -7.23 16.16
C ALA A 282 -6.95 -6.96 16.91
N VAL A 283 -6.92 -5.95 17.78
CA VAL A 283 -5.77 -5.62 18.64
C VAL A 283 -5.45 -6.78 19.61
N LEU A 284 -6.45 -7.30 20.31
CA LEU A 284 -6.27 -8.42 21.25
C LEU A 284 -5.80 -9.69 20.54
N ALA A 285 -6.39 -10.04 19.39
CA ALA A 285 -5.96 -11.17 18.57
C ALA A 285 -4.49 -11.00 18.12
N ALA A 286 -4.13 -9.83 17.60
CA ALA A 286 -2.78 -9.55 17.11
C ALA A 286 -1.71 -9.66 18.20
N THR A 287 -1.94 -9.07 19.36
CA THR A 287 -0.96 -9.11 20.46
C THR A 287 -0.91 -10.49 21.13
N SER A 288 -2.05 -11.19 21.23
CA SER A 288 -2.08 -12.54 21.81
C SER A 288 -1.19 -13.55 21.06
N LYS A 289 -1.02 -13.40 19.74
CA LYS A 289 -0.10 -14.22 18.92
C LYS A 289 1.35 -14.23 19.44
N LEU A 290 1.78 -13.16 20.10
CA LEU A 290 3.11 -13.03 20.68
C LEU A 290 3.13 -13.39 22.18
N PHE A 291 2.22 -12.82 22.96
CA PHE A 291 2.29 -12.83 24.43
C PHE A 291 1.31 -13.78 25.12
N ARG A 292 0.25 -14.23 24.43
CA ARG A 292 -0.81 -15.13 24.94
C ARG A 292 -1.29 -16.11 23.86
N LYS A 293 -0.36 -16.96 23.41
CA LYS A 293 -0.58 -17.93 22.32
C LYS A 293 -1.74 -18.89 22.60
N ASP A 294 -2.02 -19.15 23.88
CA ASP A 294 -3.16 -19.91 24.37
C ASP A 294 -4.52 -19.27 24.00
N LEU A 295 -4.62 -17.94 24.07
CA LEU A 295 -5.85 -17.20 23.72
C LEU A 295 -5.97 -16.91 22.23
N CYS A 296 -4.85 -16.89 21.50
CA CYS A 296 -4.78 -16.44 20.11
C CYS A 296 -5.77 -17.13 19.16
N PRO A 297 -5.95 -18.47 19.15
CA PRO A 297 -6.90 -19.12 18.25
C PRO A 297 -8.35 -18.65 18.47
N GLY A 298 -8.76 -18.50 19.73
CA GLY A 298 -10.10 -18.04 20.10
C GLY A 298 -10.31 -16.56 19.74
N LEU A 299 -9.40 -15.69 20.16
CA LEU A 299 -9.45 -14.24 19.88
C LEU A 299 -9.43 -13.96 18.37
N LEU A 300 -8.59 -14.66 17.61
CA LEU A 300 -8.51 -14.52 16.16
C LEU A 300 -9.78 -15.02 15.45
N ALA A 301 -10.33 -16.15 15.86
CA ALA A 301 -11.60 -16.65 15.31
C ALA A 301 -12.76 -15.67 15.58
N HIS A 302 -12.83 -15.10 16.79
CA HIS A 302 -13.81 -14.08 17.15
C HIS A 302 -13.62 -12.79 16.32
N ALA A 303 -12.39 -12.25 16.26
CA ALA A 303 -12.07 -11.03 15.52
C ALA A 303 -12.43 -11.13 14.03
N ASN A 304 -12.09 -12.25 13.37
CA ASN A 304 -12.52 -12.49 11.98
C ASN A 304 -14.05 -12.59 11.88
N THR A 305 -14.72 -13.32 12.79
CA THR A 305 -16.18 -13.50 12.75
C THR A 305 -16.94 -12.17 12.83
N ILE A 306 -16.55 -11.25 13.72
CA ILE A 306 -17.24 -9.96 13.84
C ILE A 306 -16.87 -9.01 12.70
N LEU A 307 -15.63 -9.05 12.20
CA LEU A 307 -15.21 -8.29 11.04
C LEU A 307 -15.98 -8.74 9.79
N ASP A 308 -15.98 -10.03 9.48
CA ASP A 308 -16.65 -10.59 8.30
C ASP A 308 -18.17 -10.30 8.32
N ARG A 309 -18.82 -10.32 9.49
CA ARG A 309 -20.23 -9.89 9.64
C ARG A 309 -20.44 -8.41 9.31
N ALA A 310 -19.51 -7.53 9.69
CA ALA A 310 -19.59 -6.11 9.38
C ALA A 310 -19.34 -5.85 7.88
N LEU A 311 -18.36 -6.56 7.29
CA LEU A 311 -18.04 -6.53 5.86
C LEU A 311 -19.23 -6.99 5.00
N LEU A 312 -19.87 -8.11 5.36
CA LEU A 312 -21.04 -8.66 4.65
C LEU A 312 -22.28 -7.75 4.74
N ARG A 313 -22.34 -6.87 5.74
CA ARG A 313 -23.38 -5.85 5.90
C ARG A 313 -23.04 -4.52 5.19
N GLY A 314 -21.87 -4.44 4.54
CA GLY A 314 -21.41 -3.23 3.85
C GLY A 314 -20.98 -2.10 4.79
N VAL A 315 -20.77 -2.37 6.09
CA VAL A 315 -20.50 -1.30 7.05
C VAL A 315 -19.12 -0.69 6.81
N THR A 316 -19.06 0.65 6.79
CA THR A 316 -17.86 1.43 6.46
C THR A 316 -17.45 2.32 7.64
N HIS A 317 -16.23 2.17 8.14
CA HIS A 317 -15.69 2.97 9.25
C HIS A 317 -14.16 2.88 9.33
N ILE A 318 -13.50 3.91 9.88
CA ILE A 318 -12.03 3.95 10.11
C ILE A 318 -11.55 2.67 10.79
N SER A 319 -12.17 2.30 11.91
CA SER A 319 -11.72 1.18 12.73
C SER A 319 -11.88 -0.20 12.07
N LEU A 320 -12.71 -0.34 11.04
CA LEU A 320 -12.77 -1.56 10.21
C LEU A 320 -11.55 -1.65 9.29
N MET A 321 -11.14 -0.53 8.67
CA MET A 321 -9.90 -0.46 7.89
C MET A 321 -8.67 -0.75 8.75
N GLN A 322 -8.63 -0.18 9.95
CA GLN A 322 -7.57 -0.45 10.94
C GLN A 322 -7.55 -1.92 11.36
N SER A 323 -8.72 -2.53 11.60
CA SER A 323 -8.82 -3.97 11.90
C SER A 323 -8.34 -4.85 10.75
N LEU A 324 -8.69 -4.51 9.50
CA LEU A 324 -8.22 -5.21 8.30
C LEU A 324 -6.69 -5.16 8.18
N MET A 325 -6.08 -3.99 8.39
CA MET A 325 -4.63 -3.81 8.38
C MET A 325 -3.94 -4.61 9.49
N ILE A 326 -4.38 -4.46 10.75
CA ILE A 326 -3.79 -5.18 11.90
C ILE A 326 -3.86 -6.69 11.71
N LEU A 327 -5.00 -7.22 11.24
CA LEU A 327 -5.18 -8.66 11.06
C LEU A 327 -4.33 -9.27 9.93
N THR A 328 -3.78 -8.47 9.00
CA THR A 328 -2.84 -9.01 7.99
C THR A 328 -1.59 -9.64 8.61
N TYR A 329 -1.11 -9.11 9.73
CA TYR A 329 0.03 -9.64 10.51
C TYR A 329 -0.34 -10.84 11.41
N THR A 330 -1.62 -11.19 11.47
CA THR A 330 -2.12 -12.30 12.29
C THR A 330 -2.40 -13.56 11.48
N LYS A 331 -2.38 -13.46 10.15
CA LYS A 331 -2.78 -14.54 9.25
C LYS A 331 -1.85 -15.75 9.32
N ALA A 332 -2.36 -16.91 8.95
CA ALA A 332 -1.52 -18.09 8.72
C ALA A 332 -0.70 -17.90 7.44
N PRO A 333 0.50 -18.49 7.31
CA PRO A 333 1.29 -18.38 6.07
C PRO A 333 0.57 -18.84 4.80
N ALA A 334 -0.37 -19.78 4.88
CA ALA A 334 -1.19 -20.21 3.73
C ALA A 334 -2.37 -19.28 3.39
N ASP A 335 -2.58 -18.18 4.14
CA ASP A 335 -3.68 -17.25 3.90
C ASP A 335 -3.33 -16.21 2.81
N THR A 336 -4.08 -16.27 1.71
CA THR A 336 -3.99 -15.39 0.54
C THR A 336 -4.91 -14.16 0.61
N SER A 337 -5.60 -13.94 1.73
CA SER A 337 -6.63 -12.90 1.87
C SER A 337 -6.08 -11.48 2.01
N ALA A 338 -4.82 -11.31 2.43
CA ALA A 338 -4.23 -10.03 2.82
C ALA A 338 -4.43 -8.91 1.78
N TRP A 339 -4.02 -9.13 0.52
CA TRP A 339 -4.16 -8.13 -0.53
C TRP A 339 -5.63 -7.79 -0.83
N ARG A 340 -6.55 -8.78 -0.78
CA ARG A 340 -7.99 -8.54 -0.94
C ARG A 340 -8.57 -7.74 0.23
N ARG A 341 -8.15 -8.04 1.47
CA ARG A 341 -8.54 -7.33 2.70
C ARG A 341 -8.10 -5.87 2.67
N ILE A 342 -6.85 -5.60 2.28
CA ILE A 342 -6.36 -4.23 2.07
C ILE A 342 -7.13 -3.54 0.94
N GLY A 343 -7.37 -4.21 -0.20
CA GLY A 343 -8.20 -3.67 -1.28
C GLY A 343 -9.63 -3.30 -0.86
N MET A 344 -10.22 -4.01 0.11
CA MET A 344 -11.51 -3.64 0.72
C MET A 344 -11.38 -2.37 1.58
N ALA A 345 -10.34 -2.29 2.41
CA ALA A 345 -10.07 -1.10 3.22
C ALA A 345 -9.80 0.15 2.35
N ILE A 346 -9.07 0.03 1.24
CA ILE A 346 -8.84 1.12 0.29
C ILE A 346 -10.17 1.66 -0.29
N ARG A 347 -11.11 0.77 -0.64
CA ARG A 347 -12.44 1.17 -1.13
C ARG A 347 -13.26 1.91 -0.06
N MET A 348 -13.20 1.46 1.19
CA MET A 348 -13.78 2.18 2.34
C MET A 348 -13.16 3.58 2.50
N GLY A 349 -11.83 3.70 2.34
CA GLY A 349 -11.12 4.98 2.40
C GLY A 349 -11.55 5.95 1.29
N TYR A 350 -11.74 5.46 0.06
CA TYR A 350 -12.32 6.26 -1.03
C TYR A 350 -13.77 6.68 -0.74
N GLN A 351 -14.60 5.77 -0.25
CA GLN A 351 -16.01 6.00 0.10
C GLN A 351 -16.19 7.02 1.23
N MET A 352 -15.22 7.11 2.14
CA MET A 352 -15.15 8.12 3.20
C MET A 352 -14.32 9.36 2.80
N HIS A 353 -13.95 9.51 1.52
CA HIS A 353 -13.17 10.63 1.00
C HIS A 353 -11.79 10.86 1.65
N LEU A 354 -11.17 9.87 2.29
CA LEU A 354 -9.86 10.00 2.95
C LEU A 354 -8.70 10.36 2.00
N HIS A 355 -8.92 10.18 0.70
CA HIS A 355 -8.00 10.56 -0.38
C HIS A 355 -7.99 12.07 -0.68
N VAL A 356 -8.92 12.84 -0.11
CA VAL A 356 -8.98 14.30 -0.24
C VAL A 356 -8.14 14.91 0.88
N PRO A 357 -7.08 15.69 0.57
CA PRO A 357 -6.26 16.31 1.60
C PRO A 357 -7.04 17.40 2.34
N ARG A 358 -6.84 17.48 3.66
CA ARG A 358 -7.33 18.57 4.50
C ARG A 358 -6.83 19.93 3.99
N ASN A 359 -7.70 20.93 4.03
CA ASN A 359 -7.45 22.32 3.62
C ASN A 359 -7.51 23.33 4.79
N THR A 360 -7.90 22.88 5.99
CA THR A 360 -7.96 23.66 7.23
C THR A 360 -6.79 23.31 8.17
N PRO A 361 -6.39 24.20 9.11
CA PRO A 361 -5.47 23.82 10.18
C PRO A 361 -6.09 22.78 11.12
N LEU A 362 -5.26 22.08 11.90
CA LEU A 362 -5.75 21.27 13.02
C LEU A 362 -6.47 22.17 14.06
N PRO A 363 -7.53 21.68 14.73
CA PRO A 363 -8.14 22.35 15.87
C PRO A 363 -7.19 22.51 17.07
N ASP A 364 -7.42 23.52 17.90
CA ASP A 364 -6.68 23.72 19.16
C ASP A 364 -6.96 22.62 20.20
N ASP A 365 -8.11 21.95 20.12
CA ASP A 365 -8.45 20.80 20.98
C ASP A 365 -7.70 19.54 20.50
N GLU A 366 -6.80 19.02 21.36
CA GLU A 366 -5.97 17.85 21.07
C GLU A 366 -6.83 16.63 20.69
N ASN A 367 -7.99 16.42 21.32
CA ASN A 367 -8.83 15.26 21.05
C ASN A 367 -9.47 15.34 19.66
N ALA A 368 -10.03 16.50 19.30
CA ALA A 368 -10.57 16.76 17.96
C ALA A 368 -9.48 16.67 16.88
N ALA A 369 -8.29 17.24 17.14
CA ALA A 369 -7.15 17.10 16.24
C ALA A 369 -6.73 15.63 16.07
N ARG A 370 -6.69 14.83 17.14
CA ARG A 370 -6.38 13.39 17.07
C ARG A 370 -7.41 12.59 16.27
N VAL A 371 -8.69 12.95 16.30
CA VAL A 371 -9.72 12.30 15.46
C VAL A 371 -9.45 12.54 13.97
N ILE A 372 -9.10 13.77 13.58
CA ILE A 372 -8.71 14.11 12.19
C ILE A 372 -7.44 13.35 11.80
N LEU A 373 -6.39 13.44 12.63
CA LEU A 373 -5.12 12.75 12.41
C LEU A 373 -5.29 11.23 12.32
N ASN A 374 -6.26 10.63 13.02
CA ASN A 374 -6.55 9.20 12.92
C ASN A 374 -7.06 8.80 11.53
N ALA A 375 -7.87 9.65 10.90
CA ALA A 375 -8.36 9.43 9.54
C ALA A 375 -7.23 9.60 8.51
N GLU A 376 -6.44 10.68 8.60
CA GLU A 376 -5.29 10.96 7.74
C GLU A 376 -4.22 9.85 7.84
N ARG A 377 -3.84 9.47 9.07
CA ARG A 377 -2.92 8.35 9.37
C ARG A 377 -3.39 7.04 8.76
N THR A 378 -4.69 6.72 8.87
CA THR A 378 -5.27 5.50 8.30
C THR A 378 -5.10 5.47 6.79
N TRP A 379 -5.24 6.60 6.09
CA TRP A 379 -5.01 6.68 4.64
C TRP A 379 -3.53 6.53 4.26
N TYR A 380 -2.62 7.23 4.95
CA TYR A 380 -1.18 7.10 4.73
C TYR A 380 -0.65 5.68 5.03
N CYS A 381 -1.16 5.04 6.08
CA CYS A 381 -0.89 3.64 6.37
C CYS A 381 -1.39 2.71 5.24
N LEU A 382 -2.64 2.89 4.77
CA LEU A 382 -3.19 2.12 3.65
C LEU A 382 -2.35 2.24 2.37
N PHE A 383 -1.80 3.41 2.07
CA PHE A 383 -0.91 3.62 0.93
C PHE A 383 0.37 2.77 1.01
N CYS A 384 0.96 2.65 2.20
CA CYS A 384 2.11 1.77 2.45
C CYS A 384 1.74 0.29 2.32
N PHE A 385 0.59 -0.13 2.89
CA PHE A 385 0.09 -1.50 2.78
C PHE A 385 -0.20 -1.92 1.33
N ASP A 386 -0.86 -1.04 0.57
CA ASP A 386 -1.18 -1.22 -0.84
C ASP A 386 0.08 -1.53 -1.66
N ARG A 387 1.14 -0.74 -1.47
CA ARG A 387 2.43 -0.92 -2.16
C ARG A 387 3.22 -2.11 -1.64
N GLY A 388 3.28 -2.30 -0.33
CA GLY A 388 4.00 -3.41 0.31
C GLY A 388 3.48 -4.76 -0.20
N LEU A 389 2.17 -5.00 -0.09
CA LEU A 389 1.57 -6.25 -0.56
C LEU A 389 1.59 -6.37 -2.09
N SER A 390 1.37 -5.29 -2.83
CA SER A 390 1.44 -5.31 -4.30
C SER A 390 2.87 -5.52 -4.84
N HIS A 391 3.89 -5.19 -4.05
CA HIS A 391 5.28 -5.55 -4.34
C HIS A 391 5.54 -7.03 -4.03
N VAL A 392 5.17 -7.49 -2.82
CA VAL A 392 5.38 -8.90 -2.40
C VAL A 392 4.67 -9.90 -3.30
N PHE A 393 3.44 -9.62 -3.73
CA PHE A 393 2.64 -10.55 -4.56
C PHE A 393 2.73 -10.28 -6.08
N GLY A 394 3.56 -9.33 -6.54
CA GLY A 394 3.64 -8.98 -7.97
C GLY A 394 2.37 -8.36 -8.56
N LEU A 395 1.49 -7.80 -7.72
CA LEU A 395 0.18 -7.27 -8.11
C LEU A 395 0.22 -5.74 -8.38
N PRO A 396 -0.80 -5.17 -9.03
CA PRO A 396 -0.96 -3.71 -9.13
C PRO A 396 -1.46 -3.11 -7.81
N TYR A 397 -0.93 -1.94 -7.45
CA TYR A 397 -1.44 -1.10 -6.37
C TYR A 397 -2.63 -0.23 -6.84
N THR A 398 -3.42 0.27 -5.89
CA THR A 398 -4.67 0.99 -6.16
C THR A 398 -4.56 2.51 -5.90
N ILE A 399 -3.91 2.92 -4.81
CA ILE A 399 -3.85 4.33 -4.38
C ILE A 399 -2.86 5.11 -5.24
N ARG A 400 -3.31 6.25 -5.78
CA ARG A 400 -2.52 7.07 -6.69
C ARG A 400 -1.50 7.90 -5.91
N LEU A 401 -0.27 7.97 -6.39
CA LEU A 401 0.79 8.75 -5.75
C LEU A 401 0.43 10.25 -5.61
N THR A 402 -0.39 10.78 -6.52
CA THR A 402 -0.89 12.17 -6.49
C THR A 402 -1.85 12.46 -5.33
N GLU A 403 -2.34 11.44 -4.62
CA GLU A 403 -3.25 11.57 -3.46
C GLU A 403 -2.46 11.69 -2.13
N ILE A 404 -1.12 11.62 -2.17
CA ILE A 404 -0.26 11.64 -0.99
C ILE A 404 0.59 12.91 -0.97
N GLY A 405 0.24 13.80 -0.04
CA GLY A 405 0.95 15.06 0.21
C GLY A 405 2.31 14.89 0.87
N ASN A 406 2.83 15.97 1.46
CA ASN A 406 4.08 15.92 2.22
C ASN A 406 3.86 15.32 3.62
N VAL A 407 3.94 14.00 3.73
CA VAL A 407 3.67 13.27 4.98
C VAL A 407 4.69 13.56 6.07
N GLU A 408 5.93 13.95 5.72
CA GLU A 408 6.90 14.41 6.73
C GLU A 408 6.50 15.78 7.31
N ALA A 409 6.00 16.70 6.48
CA ALA A 409 5.49 17.99 6.96
C ALA A 409 4.21 17.81 7.81
N TRP A 410 3.31 16.93 7.39
CA TRP A 410 2.14 16.51 8.16
C TRP A 410 2.56 15.94 9.53
N ALA A 411 3.45 14.95 9.55
CA ALA A 411 3.93 14.34 10.79
C ALA A 411 4.60 15.35 11.73
N ARG A 412 5.21 16.43 11.20
CA ARG A 412 5.80 17.53 11.98
C ARG A 412 4.76 18.49 12.59
N GLU A 413 3.57 18.63 12.01
CA GLU A 413 2.51 19.55 12.47
C GLU A 413 2.15 19.30 13.94
N HIS A 414 2.08 18.02 14.34
CA HIS A 414 1.59 17.56 15.64
C HIS A 414 2.64 16.88 16.54
N VAL A 415 3.95 17.05 16.31
CA VAL A 415 5.01 16.52 17.20
C VAL A 415 4.88 17.04 18.63
N HIS A 416 4.31 18.23 18.81
CA HIS A 416 4.06 18.84 20.12
C HIS A 416 3.05 18.04 20.98
N PHE A 417 2.23 17.17 20.38
CA PHE A 417 1.36 16.22 21.07
C PHE A 417 2.10 14.98 21.64
N GLY A 418 3.43 14.92 21.52
CA GLY A 418 4.29 13.86 22.03
C GLY A 418 4.62 12.76 21.01
N PRO A 419 5.25 11.65 21.45
CA PRO A 419 5.68 10.57 20.56
C PRO A 419 4.51 9.95 19.78
N SER A 420 4.68 9.82 18.47
CA SER A 420 3.71 9.18 17.57
C SER A 420 4.41 8.28 16.53
N VAL A 421 3.61 7.44 15.87
CA VAL A 421 4.06 6.54 14.79
C VAL A 421 4.10 7.24 13.41
N ASP A 422 3.91 8.55 13.35
CA ASP A 422 3.66 9.25 12.07
C ASP A 422 4.94 9.49 11.27
N MET A 423 6.09 9.59 11.96
CA MET A 423 7.40 9.68 11.30
C MET A 423 7.83 8.35 10.67
N HIS A 424 7.37 7.21 11.20
CA HIS A 424 7.52 5.90 10.55
C HIS A 424 6.76 5.86 9.21
N LEU A 425 5.53 6.41 9.16
CA LEU A 425 4.78 6.53 7.90
C LEU A 425 5.48 7.46 6.90
N ALA A 426 6.02 8.60 7.35
CA ALA A 426 6.77 9.50 6.49
C ALA A 426 7.98 8.80 5.83
N ALA A 427 8.78 8.06 6.62
CA ALA A 427 9.92 7.29 6.12
C ALA A 427 9.48 6.16 5.16
N SER A 428 8.41 5.45 5.52
CA SER A 428 7.81 4.39 4.69
C SER A 428 7.31 4.91 3.34
N ILE A 429 6.74 6.11 3.31
CA ILE A 429 6.19 6.73 2.09
C ILE A 429 7.30 7.25 1.18
N ASP A 430 8.40 7.78 1.71
CA ASP A 430 9.57 8.13 0.89
C ASP A 430 10.20 6.88 0.24
N LEU A 431 10.29 5.74 0.95
CA LEU A 431 10.71 4.47 0.34
C LEU A 431 9.70 4.00 -0.73
N CYS A 432 8.40 4.10 -0.46
CA CYS A 432 7.36 3.76 -1.44
C CYS A 432 7.46 4.60 -2.72
N ARG A 433 7.75 5.90 -2.60
CA ARG A 433 7.99 6.80 -3.75
C ARG A 433 9.17 6.34 -4.59
N LEU A 434 10.28 5.96 -3.96
CA LEU A 434 11.47 5.49 -4.67
C LEU A 434 11.23 4.13 -5.36
N LYS A 435 10.45 3.23 -4.72
CA LYS A 435 9.99 1.96 -5.34
C LYS A 435 9.04 2.20 -6.51
N ASP A 436 8.14 3.19 -6.44
CA ASP A 436 7.26 3.58 -7.54
C ASP A 436 8.07 4.16 -8.73
N GLN A 437 9.08 4.98 -8.48
CA GLN A 437 9.99 5.49 -9.53
C GLN A 437 10.72 4.35 -10.24
N TRP A 438 11.32 3.44 -9.47
CA TRP A 438 11.96 2.23 -10.01
C TRP A 438 10.99 1.46 -10.90
N ARG A 439 9.80 1.14 -10.38
CA ARG A 439 8.78 0.39 -11.13
C ARG A 439 8.39 1.11 -12.42
N ALA A 440 8.19 2.43 -12.39
CA ALA A 440 7.86 3.21 -13.57
C ALA A 440 8.95 3.15 -14.66
N ILE A 441 10.24 3.12 -14.28
CA ILE A 441 11.36 2.99 -15.21
C ILE A 441 11.42 1.60 -15.86
N PHE A 442 11.24 0.54 -15.08
CA PHE A 442 11.41 -0.85 -15.55
C PHE A 442 10.13 -1.50 -16.14
N ASP A 443 8.94 -1.03 -15.77
CA ASP A 443 7.67 -1.41 -16.43
C ASP A 443 7.54 -0.70 -17.80
N SER A 444 8.13 0.49 -17.96
CA SER A 444 8.32 1.10 -19.26
C SER A 444 9.40 0.34 -20.04
N GLN A 445 9.19 0.04 -21.32
CA GLN A 445 10.25 -0.57 -22.14
C GLN A 445 11.44 0.40 -22.21
N PRO A 446 12.60 0.10 -21.60
CA PRO A 446 13.65 1.09 -21.47
C PRO A 446 14.32 1.35 -22.83
N PRO A 447 14.63 2.61 -23.18
CA PRO A 447 15.11 2.98 -24.50
C PRO A 447 16.50 2.42 -24.83
N SER A 448 17.33 2.14 -23.83
CA SER A 448 18.64 1.48 -23.99
C SER A 448 19.14 0.85 -22.68
N PRO A 449 20.09 -0.11 -22.73
CA PRO A 449 20.78 -0.61 -21.54
C PRO A 449 21.56 0.49 -20.79
N SER A 450 22.14 1.45 -21.52
CA SER A 450 22.86 2.59 -20.91
C SER A 450 21.94 3.55 -20.15
N TYR A 451 20.68 3.69 -20.58
CA TYR A 451 19.65 4.41 -19.82
C TYR A 451 19.30 3.67 -18.54
N CYS A 452 19.19 2.33 -18.59
CA CYS A 452 18.95 1.51 -17.39
C CYS A 452 20.09 1.67 -16.38
N GLU A 453 21.35 1.57 -16.81
CA GLU A 453 22.53 1.70 -15.94
C GLU A 453 22.58 3.08 -15.27
N SER A 454 22.35 4.16 -16.04
CA SER A 454 22.27 5.53 -15.50
C SER A 454 21.09 5.72 -14.53
N ALA A 455 19.92 5.14 -14.82
CA ALA A 455 18.77 5.18 -13.94
C ALA A 455 19.01 4.42 -12.62
N ILE A 456 19.66 3.25 -12.68
CA ILE A 456 20.04 2.48 -11.48
C ILE A 456 21.03 3.27 -10.63
N GLU A 457 22.03 3.93 -11.24
CA GLU A 457 22.99 4.77 -10.52
C GLU A 457 22.32 5.95 -9.81
N ASN A 458 21.41 6.67 -10.48
CA ASN A 458 20.65 7.75 -9.84
C ASN A 458 19.81 7.24 -8.65
N LEU A 459 19.06 6.14 -8.84
CA LEU A 459 18.24 5.56 -7.78
C LEU A 459 19.07 5.00 -6.62
N LYS A 460 20.30 4.54 -6.86
CA LYS A 460 21.26 4.17 -5.79
C LYS A 460 21.64 5.37 -4.94
N VAL A 461 21.97 6.50 -5.57
CA VAL A 461 22.30 7.75 -4.87
C VAL A 461 21.10 8.27 -4.09
N GLU A 462 19.90 8.24 -4.65
CA GLU A 462 18.66 8.60 -3.96
C GLU A 462 18.37 7.68 -2.77
N ALA A 463 18.57 6.37 -2.90
CA ALA A 463 18.39 5.41 -1.81
C ALA A 463 19.40 5.62 -0.66
N GLU A 464 20.68 5.88 -1.00
CA GLU A 464 21.74 6.18 -0.02
C GLU A 464 21.50 7.53 0.68
N ALA A 465 21.03 8.55 -0.04
CA ALA A 465 20.61 9.82 0.54
C ALA A 465 19.39 9.66 1.45
N LEU A 466 18.41 8.83 1.07
CA LEU A 466 17.23 8.55 1.87
C LEU A 466 17.57 7.76 3.15
N TYR A 467 18.44 6.76 3.07
CA TYR A 467 18.95 6.06 4.24
C TYR A 467 19.72 7.03 5.16
N THR A 468 20.54 7.91 4.60
CA THR A 468 21.27 8.93 5.37
C THR A 468 20.33 9.94 6.04
N LYS A 469 19.25 10.37 5.38
CA LYS A 469 18.22 11.24 5.96
C LYS A 469 17.62 10.63 7.23
N TRP A 470 17.20 9.37 7.18
CA TRP A 470 16.46 8.75 8.28
C TRP A 470 17.38 8.12 9.35
N PHE A 471 18.50 7.50 8.97
CA PHE A 471 19.36 6.71 9.86
C PHE A 471 20.77 7.32 10.07
N GLY A 472 21.13 8.36 9.34
CA GLY A 472 22.36 9.11 9.57
C GLY A 472 22.33 9.88 10.89
N LYS A 473 23.44 9.85 11.63
CA LYS A 473 23.56 10.55 12.93
C LYS A 473 23.50 12.06 12.74
N GLY A 474 22.47 12.70 13.28
CA GLY A 474 22.30 14.16 13.24
C GLY A 474 21.62 14.70 11.98
N SER A 475 21.25 13.84 11.03
CA SER A 475 20.41 14.18 9.86
C SER A 475 18.93 13.81 10.05
N GLN A 476 18.61 13.07 11.11
CA GLN A 476 17.26 12.58 11.42
C GLN A 476 16.23 13.72 11.58
N PRO A 477 15.03 13.62 10.95
CA PRO A 477 13.92 14.53 11.20
C PRO A 477 13.46 14.53 12.66
N ILE A 478 13.04 15.71 13.15
CA ILE A 478 12.49 15.86 14.51
C ILE A 478 11.29 14.93 14.69
N GLY A 479 11.32 14.09 15.73
CA GLY A 479 10.27 13.11 16.03
C GLY A 479 10.53 11.71 15.46
N PHE A 480 11.53 11.51 14.60
CA PHE A 480 11.94 10.18 14.15
C PHE A 480 12.91 9.53 15.14
N GLN A 481 12.63 8.29 15.55
CA GLN A 481 13.42 7.53 16.54
C GLN A 481 14.17 6.38 15.86
N ALA A 482 15.27 6.68 15.16
CA ALA A 482 16.00 5.71 14.34
C ALA A 482 16.37 4.40 15.07
N GLU A 483 16.68 4.46 16.36
CA GLU A 483 17.01 3.31 17.24
C GLU A 483 15.85 2.32 17.44
N SER A 484 14.63 2.70 17.06
CA SER A 484 13.45 1.82 17.12
C SER A 484 13.02 1.36 15.71
N GLU A 485 13.56 1.94 14.64
CA GLU A 485 13.02 1.86 13.27
C GLU A 485 13.70 0.80 12.37
N HIS A 486 14.17 -0.28 12.98
CA HIS A 486 14.88 -1.40 12.34
C HIS A 486 14.13 -2.03 11.16
N VAL A 487 12.80 -2.07 11.20
CA VAL A 487 11.97 -2.57 10.08
C VAL A 487 12.11 -1.68 8.84
N ILE A 488 12.16 -0.36 9.01
CA ILE A 488 12.33 0.60 7.92
C ILE A 488 13.78 0.65 7.45
N ALA A 489 14.75 0.52 8.36
CA ALA A 489 16.16 0.35 8.03
C ALA A 489 16.36 -0.86 7.10
N TRP A 490 15.84 -2.03 7.48
CA TRP A 490 15.88 -3.23 6.64
C TRP A 490 15.15 -3.02 5.30
N CYS A 491 13.93 -2.48 5.29
CA CYS A 491 13.19 -2.26 4.04
C CYS A 491 13.91 -1.32 3.04
N LEU A 492 14.68 -0.34 3.55
CA LEU A 492 15.55 0.53 2.74
C LEU A 492 16.78 -0.23 2.23
N LEU A 493 17.48 -0.95 3.11
CA LEU A 493 18.68 -1.73 2.77
C LEU A 493 18.36 -2.84 1.76
N ASP A 494 17.23 -3.54 1.88
CA ASP A 494 16.74 -4.54 0.93
C ASP A 494 16.50 -3.93 -0.46
N PHE A 495 15.94 -2.72 -0.51
CA PHE A 495 15.80 -2.00 -1.77
C PHE A 495 17.15 -1.55 -2.33
N MET A 496 18.08 -1.06 -1.50
CA MET A 496 19.45 -0.74 -1.91
C MET A 496 20.19 -1.99 -2.46
N LEU A 497 19.99 -3.16 -1.85
CA LEU A 497 20.52 -4.43 -2.35
C LEU A 497 19.88 -4.79 -3.69
N THR A 498 18.57 -4.60 -3.85
CA THR A 498 17.87 -4.79 -5.13
C THR A 498 18.48 -3.95 -6.24
N LEU A 499 18.70 -2.65 -6.00
CA LEU A 499 19.36 -1.73 -6.94
C LEU A 499 20.79 -2.19 -7.29
N LYS A 500 21.61 -2.51 -6.28
CA LYS A 500 23.00 -2.94 -6.46
C LYS A 500 23.10 -4.30 -7.16
N ARG A 501 22.17 -5.23 -6.89
CA ARG A 501 22.04 -6.52 -7.58
C ARG A 501 21.71 -6.32 -9.06
N GLN A 502 20.76 -5.44 -9.40
CA GLN A 502 20.45 -5.14 -10.80
C GLN A 502 21.63 -4.50 -11.53
N HIS A 503 22.40 -3.63 -10.86
CA HIS A 503 23.64 -3.11 -11.41
C HIS A 503 24.71 -4.21 -11.61
N TYR A 504 24.82 -5.18 -10.69
CA TYR A 504 25.68 -6.36 -10.85
C TYR A 504 25.26 -7.22 -12.05
N GLU A 505 23.96 -7.47 -12.23
CA GLU A 505 23.43 -8.27 -13.35
C GLU A 505 23.72 -7.65 -14.74
N LEU A 506 23.84 -6.31 -14.83
CA LEU A 506 24.30 -5.61 -16.04
C LEU A 506 25.80 -5.76 -16.34
N GLY A 507 26.62 -6.19 -15.38
CA GLY A 507 28.08 -6.26 -15.52
C GLY A 507 28.74 -7.23 -14.52
N PRO A 508 28.43 -8.54 -14.58
CA PRO A 508 28.78 -9.51 -13.54
C PRO A 508 30.28 -9.80 -13.43
N HIS A 509 31.07 -9.38 -14.43
CA HIS A 509 32.52 -9.57 -14.48
C HIS A 509 33.32 -8.53 -13.67
N LEU A 510 32.66 -7.58 -13.00
CA LEU A 510 33.29 -6.55 -12.18
C LEU A 510 33.17 -6.92 -10.68
N PRO A 511 34.24 -7.40 -10.02
CA PRO A 511 34.17 -7.91 -8.64
C PRO A 511 33.59 -6.89 -7.65
N MET A 512 33.94 -5.61 -7.84
CA MET A 512 33.47 -4.49 -7.02
C MET A 512 31.94 -4.34 -6.99
N ARG A 513 31.22 -4.78 -8.02
CA ARG A 513 29.74 -4.77 -8.02
C ARG A 513 29.17 -5.83 -7.06
N LEU A 514 29.84 -6.98 -6.91
CA LEU A 514 29.46 -7.99 -5.91
C LEU A 514 29.83 -7.54 -4.49
N ASP A 515 31.01 -6.95 -4.29
CA ASP A 515 31.42 -6.41 -2.98
C ASP A 515 30.43 -5.35 -2.47
N ALA A 516 29.94 -4.48 -3.37
CA ALA A 516 28.91 -3.49 -3.04
C ALA A 516 27.57 -4.15 -2.62
N CYS A 517 27.22 -5.31 -3.18
CA CYS A 517 26.04 -6.08 -2.76
C CYS A 517 26.27 -6.72 -1.39
N LEU A 518 27.43 -7.34 -1.17
CA LEU A 518 27.77 -8.02 0.09
C LEU A 518 27.88 -7.05 1.27
N SER A 519 28.35 -5.82 1.04
CA SER A 519 28.39 -4.75 2.04
C SER A 519 26.98 -4.36 2.55
N VAL A 520 26.00 -4.24 1.66
CA VAL A 520 24.60 -4.00 2.06
C VAL A 520 23.98 -5.25 2.67
N ALA A 521 24.29 -6.44 2.14
CA ALA A 521 23.81 -7.69 2.69
C ALA A 521 24.28 -7.92 4.14
N SER A 522 25.50 -7.50 4.52
CA SER A 522 25.94 -7.56 5.91
C SER A 522 25.03 -6.72 6.81
N GLN A 523 24.75 -5.47 6.43
CA GLN A 523 23.87 -4.56 7.18
C GLN A 523 22.45 -5.13 7.30
N ILE A 524 21.92 -5.75 6.23
CA ILE A 524 20.63 -6.47 6.28
C ILE A 524 20.64 -7.58 7.33
N VAL A 525 21.72 -8.37 7.43
CA VAL A 525 21.82 -9.44 8.42
C VAL A 525 21.98 -8.88 9.84
N ASP A 526 22.65 -7.74 10.00
CA ASP A 526 22.73 -7.05 11.29
C ASP A 526 21.33 -6.60 11.76
N GLU A 527 20.51 -6.04 10.87
CA GLU A 527 19.09 -5.72 11.15
C GLU A 527 18.25 -6.97 11.46
N ILE A 528 18.42 -8.07 10.70
CA ILE A 528 17.74 -9.35 10.96
C ILE A 528 18.09 -9.90 12.35
N GLU A 529 19.34 -9.78 12.79
CA GLU A 529 19.75 -10.21 14.14
C GLU A 529 19.15 -9.34 15.24
N ILE A 530 19.06 -8.02 15.04
CA ILE A 530 18.39 -7.13 16.00
C ILE A 530 16.90 -7.48 16.09
N LEU A 531 16.24 -7.62 14.94
CA LEU A 531 14.83 -7.98 14.86
C LEU A 531 14.55 -9.40 15.37
N GLY A 532 15.48 -10.34 15.23
CA GLY A 532 15.39 -11.70 15.79
C GLY A 532 15.62 -11.80 17.30
N LYS A 533 16.33 -10.83 17.90
CA LYS A 533 16.43 -10.68 19.37
C LYS A 533 15.15 -10.07 19.98
N THR A 534 14.32 -9.43 19.16
CA THR A 534 12.99 -8.95 19.55
C THR A 534 11.91 -9.92 19.04
N ALA A 535 10.68 -9.81 19.54
CA ALA A 535 9.58 -10.59 18.99
C ALA A 535 9.15 -10.13 17.57
N VAL A 536 9.73 -9.04 17.05
CA VAL A 536 9.28 -8.34 15.84
C VAL A 536 9.53 -9.14 14.56
N LEU A 537 10.63 -9.91 14.46
CA LEU A 537 10.85 -10.77 13.29
C LEU A 537 9.72 -11.81 13.11
N GLY A 538 9.07 -12.24 14.21
CA GLY A 538 7.86 -13.08 14.16
C GLY A 538 6.59 -12.36 13.70
N ILE A 539 6.55 -11.02 13.78
CA ILE A 539 5.44 -10.17 13.31
C ILE A 539 5.54 -9.96 11.78
N MET A 540 6.74 -9.77 11.23
CA MET A 540 6.96 -9.28 9.85
C MET A 540 6.58 -10.25 8.69
N GLN A 541 5.91 -11.37 9.00
CA GLN A 541 5.31 -12.37 8.10
C GLN A 541 5.86 -12.43 6.66
N ASP A 542 5.05 -12.05 5.67
CA ASP A 542 5.33 -12.24 4.24
C ASP A 542 6.52 -11.38 3.77
N THR A 543 6.62 -10.14 4.26
CA THR A 543 7.65 -9.17 3.84
C THR A 543 9.04 -9.64 4.27
N ALA A 544 9.24 -9.97 5.55
CA ALA A 544 10.50 -10.53 6.03
C ALA A 544 10.85 -11.86 5.33
N SER A 545 9.84 -12.70 5.07
CA SER A 545 10.04 -13.98 4.38
C SER A 545 10.53 -13.79 2.95
N CYS A 546 9.95 -12.83 2.22
CA CYS A 546 10.34 -12.52 0.85
C CYS A 546 11.74 -11.89 0.77
N MET A 547 12.03 -10.88 1.61
CA MET A 547 13.35 -10.22 1.65
C MET A 547 14.47 -11.22 2.03
N THR A 548 14.30 -11.97 3.11
CA THR A 548 15.30 -12.96 3.57
C THR A 548 15.54 -14.06 2.55
N SER A 549 14.48 -14.59 1.93
CA SER A 549 14.61 -15.66 0.94
C SER A 549 15.23 -15.15 -0.35
N SER A 550 14.91 -13.93 -0.76
CA SER A 550 15.51 -13.27 -1.94
C SER A 550 17.01 -13.05 -1.76
N LEU A 551 17.44 -12.65 -0.56
CA LEU A 551 18.86 -12.57 -0.18
C LEU A 551 19.55 -13.94 -0.29
N GLY A 552 18.94 -14.99 0.27
CA GLY A 552 19.49 -16.35 0.19
C GLY A 552 19.60 -16.89 -1.23
N ILE A 553 18.57 -16.67 -2.06
CA ILE A 553 18.56 -17.06 -3.48
C ILE A 553 19.61 -16.26 -4.28
N PHE A 554 19.77 -14.96 -3.99
CA PHE A 554 20.83 -14.16 -4.61
C PHE A 554 22.21 -14.73 -4.27
N PHE A 555 22.47 -15.07 -3.00
CA PHE A 555 23.74 -15.68 -2.59
C PHE A 555 24.00 -17.01 -3.29
N HIS A 556 23.00 -17.90 -3.36
CA HIS A 556 23.12 -19.16 -4.11
C HIS A 556 23.53 -18.92 -5.57
N LYS A 557 22.90 -17.95 -6.25
CA LYS A 557 23.16 -17.63 -7.67
C LYS A 557 24.59 -17.13 -7.93
N VAL A 558 25.15 -16.30 -7.03
CA VAL A 558 26.49 -15.70 -7.22
C VAL A 558 27.62 -16.50 -6.56
N PHE A 559 27.30 -17.55 -5.77
CA PHE A 559 28.30 -18.29 -5.00
C PHE A 559 29.42 -18.86 -5.87
N MET A 560 29.12 -19.43 -7.04
CA MET A 560 30.14 -20.06 -7.89
C MET A 560 31.10 -19.08 -8.55
N THR A 561 30.67 -17.84 -8.79
CA THR A 561 31.51 -16.78 -9.38
C THR A 561 32.24 -15.94 -8.33
N ALA A 562 31.89 -16.09 -7.06
CA ALA A 562 32.49 -15.38 -5.94
C ALA A 562 33.90 -15.90 -5.57
N THR A 563 34.74 -15.01 -5.04
CA THR A 563 36.04 -15.34 -4.44
C THR A 563 35.89 -16.12 -3.13
N ILE A 564 36.96 -16.77 -2.66
CA ILE A 564 36.94 -17.56 -1.41
C ILE A 564 36.50 -16.71 -0.20
N THR A 565 37.00 -15.48 -0.08
CA THR A 565 36.62 -14.55 0.99
C THR A 565 35.14 -14.17 0.91
N GLN A 566 34.63 -13.90 -0.28
CA GLN A 566 33.20 -13.61 -0.51
C GLN A 566 32.32 -14.84 -0.18
N LYS A 567 32.73 -16.04 -0.61
CA LYS A 567 32.04 -17.31 -0.27
C LYS A 567 31.96 -17.54 1.24
N SER A 568 33.06 -17.34 1.96
CA SER A 568 33.11 -17.46 3.42
C SER A 568 32.17 -16.46 4.11
N LEU A 569 32.18 -15.18 3.68
CA LEU A 569 31.25 -14.16 4.16
C LEU A 569 29.79 -14.55 3.89
N MET A 570 29.47 -15.03 2.69
CA MET A 570 28.10 -15.43 2.31
C MET A 570 27.59 -16.59 3.17
N ILE A 571 28.42 -17.59 3.48
CA ILE A 571 28.06 -18.70 4.37
C ILE A 571 27.82 -18.17 5.79
N SER A 572 28.74 -17.37 6.33
CA SER A 572 28.61 -16.75 7.67
C SER A 572 27.32 -15.93 7.81
N LEU A 573 27.00 -15.09 6.81
CA LEU A 573 25.76 -14.32 6.77
C LEU A 573 24.51 -15.21 6.72
N LEU A 574 24.50 -16.29 5.93
CA LEU A 574 23.38 -17.25 5.90
C LEU A 574 23.20 -18.00 7.22
N GLN A 575 24.29 -18.32 7.91
CA GLN A 575 24.27 -18.95 9.24
C GLN A 575 23.64 -18.00 10.29
N ARG A 576 24.04 -16.73 10.30
CA ARG A 576 23.46 -15.67 11.17
C ARG A 576 21.96 -15.46 10.90
N VAL A 577 21.56 -15.42 9.64
CA VAL A 577 20.14 -15.37 9.22
C VAL A 577 19.36 -16.57 9.74
N LEU A 578 19.92 -17.79 9.57
CA LEU A 578 19.28 -19.03 10.02
C LEU A 578 19.08 -19.04 11.55
N ALA A 579 20.13 -18.70 12.30
CA ALA A 579 20.07 -18.62 13.76
C ALA A 579 18.99 -17.63 14.24
N SER A 580 18.95 -16.44 13.64
CA SER A 580 17.97 -15.39 13.95
C SER A 580 16.53 -15.85 13.71
N HIS A 581 16.27 -16.55 12.61
CA HIS A 581 14.94 -17.08 12.31
C HIS A 581 14.55 -18.25 13.22
N VAL A 582 15.49 -19.16 13.52
CA VAL A 582 15.27 -20.29 14.45
C VAL A 582 14.91 -19.79 15.86
N ALA A 583 15.58 -18.74 16.34
CA ALA A 583 15.32 -18.16 17.67
C ALA A 583 13.86 -17.69 17.85
N VAL A 584 13.20 -17.21 16.79
CA VAL A 584 11.83 -16.69 16.88
C VAL A 584 10.72 -17.70 16.54
N ILE A 585 11.05 -18.95 16.14
CA ILE A 585 10.06 -20.00 15.84
C ILE A 585 9.17 -20.28 17.06
N ASN A 586 9.74 -20.30 18.27
CA ASN A 586 9.01 -20.44 19.53
C ASN A 586 7.97 -21.60 19.53
N GLY A 587 8.37 -22.76 18.98
CA GLY A 587 7.57 -23.98 18.87
C GLY A 587 6.55 -24.04 17.73
N ASP A 588 6.37 -22.97 16.93
CA ASP A 588 5.44 -22.99 15.79
C ASP A 588 6.17 -23.34 14.48
N GLU A 589 6.22 -24.64 14.16
CA GLU A 589 6.80 -25.17 12.92
C GLU A 589 6.12 -24.64 11.63
N LYS A 590 4.90 -24.11 11.76
CA LYS A 590 4.09 -23.52 10.68
C LYS A 590 4.15 -21.99 10.66
N SER A 591 5.01 -21.39 11.47
CA SER A 591 5.27 -19.94 11.44
C SER A 591 6.06 -19.54 10.20
N ALA A 592 5.91 -18.28 9.76
CA ALA A 592 6.69 -17.75 8.65
C ALA A 592 8.23 -17.86 8.88
N PRO A 593 8.78 -17.54 10.06
CA PRO A 593 10.21 -17.78 10.33
C PRO A 593 10.65 -19.23 10.21
N ALA A 594 9.79 -20.20 10.56
CA ALA A 594 10.11 -21.62 10.41
C ALA A 594 10.22 -22.04 8.93
N HIS A 595 9.35 -21.53 8.06
CA HIS A 595 9.49 -21.72 6.61
C HIS A 595 10.81 -21.11 6.09
N VAL A 596 11.12 -19.86 6.47
CA VAL A 596 12.38 -19.19 6.07
C VAL A 596 13.61 -19.97 6.53
N ALA A 597 13.63 -20.43 7.79
CA ALA A 597 14.72 -21.26 8.32
C ALA A 597 14.92 -22.54 7.49
N ARG A 598 13.84 -23.23 7.08
CA ARG A 598 13.93 -24.39 6.18
C ARG A 598 14.47 -24.03 4.79
N CYS A 599 14.11 -22.87 4.24
CA CYS A 599 14.64 -22.37 2.96
C CYS A 599 16.15 -22.09 3.03
N ILE A 600 16.60 -21.32 4.03
CA ILE A 600 18.03 -21.00 4.22
C ILE A 600 18.85 -22.27 4.48
N LYS A 601 18.32 -23.23 5.26
CA LYS A 601 18.95 -24.55 5.46
C LYS A 601 19.11 -25.34 4.16
N ARG A 602 18.13 -25.29 3.23
CA ARG A 602 18.26 -25.90 1.89
C ARG A 602 19.31 -25.19 1.04
N ILE A 603 19.34 -23.87 1.05
CA ILE A 603 20.33 -23.07 0.31
C ILE A 603 21.75 -23.42 0.78
N LEU A 604 22.00 -23.46 2.09
CA LEU A 604 23.28 -23.90 2.65
C LEU A 604 23.64 -25.35 2.25
N GLY A 605 22.64 -26.25 2.26
CA GLY A 605 22.82 -27.63 1.80
C GLY A 605 23.17 -27.75 0.31
N ALA A 606 22.53 -26.96 -0.55
CA ALA A 606 22.81 -26.91 -1.99
C ALA A 606 24.21 -26.35 -2.25
N ILE A 607 24.58 -25.23 -1.62
CA ILE A 607 25.93 -24.66 -1.71
C ILE A 607 26.99 -25.71 -1.28
N ARG A 608 26.76 -26.44 -0.17
CA ARG A 608 27.65 -27.51 0.30
C ARG A 608 27.76 -28.68 -0.68
N ALA A 609 26.66 -29.05 -1.35
CA ALA A 609 26.64 -30.12 -2.34
C ALA A 609 27.39 -29.70 -3.61
N ASP A 610 27.11 -28.51 -4.13
CA ASP A 610 27.73 -27.99 -5.34
C ASP A 610 29.24 -27.79 -5.14
N SER A 611 29.67 -27.26 -3.98
CA SER A 611 31.09 -27.17 -3.59
C SER A 611 31.81 -28.51 -3.57
N ARG A 612 31.12 -29.61 -3.24
CA ARG A 612 31.67 -30.98 -3.29
C ARG A 612 31.67 -31.57 -4.71
N SER A 613 30.91 -31.00 -5.63
CA SER A 613 30.76 -31.48 -7.01
C SER A 613 31.72 -30.82 -8.01
N GLY A 614 32.51 -29.83 -7.56
CA GLY A 614 33.57 -29.21 -8.34
C GLY A 614 34.57 -30.23 -8.90
N SER A 615 34.77 -30.21 -10.22
CA SER A 615 35.47 -31.27 -10.96
C SER A 615 36.92 -31.56 -10.54
N PRO A 616 37.39 -32.82 -10.70
CA PRO A 616 38.73 -33.25 -10.29
C PRO A 616 39.82 -32.82 -11.30
N SER A 617 40.20 -31.55 -11.32
CA SER A 617 41.42 -31.11 -12.03
C SER A 617 41.92 -29.72 -11.64
N PHE A 618 43.24 -29.66 -11.41
CA PHE A 618 44.15 -28.49 -11.30
C PHE A 618 44.35 -27.76 -9.94
N ASN A 619 45.64 -27.70 -9.60
CA ASN A 619 46.36 -26.87 -8.61
C ASN A 619 46.17 -27.15 -7.11
N GLN A 620 47.32 -27.46 -6.47
CA GLN A 620 47.47 -27.73 -5.04
C GLN A 620 47.04 -26.55 -4.14
N SER A 621 46.99 -25.32 -4.67
CA SER A 621 46.50 -24.12 -3.96
C SER A 621 44.99 -24.11 -3.68
N ALA A 622 44.21 -25.01 -4.30
CA ALA A 622 42.79 -25.16 -3.98
C ALA A 622 42.56 -25.85 -2.63
N THR A 623 43.52 -26.66 -2.17
CA THR A 623 43.32 -27.57 -1.03
C THR A 623 43.10 -26.84 0.31
N GLU A 624 43.89 -25.81 0.64
CA GLU A 624 43.70 -25.03 1.87
C GLU A 624 42.38 -24.23 1.87
N ALA A 625 41.94 -23.76 0.69
CA ALA A 625 40.71 -23.00 0.54
C ALA A 625 39.45 -23.89 0.67
N ASP A 626 39.47 -25.07 0.03
CA ASP A 626 38.40 -26.06 0.19
C ASP A 626 38.37 -26.63 1.62
N MET A 627 39.53 -26.83 2.26
CA MET A 627 39.60 -27.19 3.67
C MET A 627 38.99 -26.10 4.57
N SER A 628 39.33 -24.82 4.36
CA SER A 628 38.74 -23.71 5.13
C SER A 628 37.22 -23.62 4.97
N LEU A 629 36.69 -23.81 3.76
CA LEU A 629 35.24 -23.88 3.53
C LEU A 629 34.63 -25.13 4.18
N GLN A 630 35.30 -26.29 4.13
CA GLN A 630 34.85 -27.52 4.79
C GLN A 630 34.86 -27.40 6.33
N GLU A 631 35.84 -26.73 6.93
CA GLU A 631 35.88 -26.40 8.36
C GLU A 631 34.71 -25.49 8.74
N LEU A 632 34.39 -24.49 7.92
CA LEU A 632 33.27 -23.57 8.14
C LEU A 632 31.90 -24.27 7.98
N PHE A 633 31.81 -25.30 7.14
CA PHE A 633 30.69 -26.25 7.10
C PHE A 633 30.72 -27.31 8.21
N GLY A 634 31.86 -27.56 8.85
CA GLY A 634 32.02 -28.48 9.97
C GLY A 634 31.55 -27.86 11.28
N GLN A 635 32.03 -26.65 11.58
CA GLN A 635 31.58 -25.82 12.71
C GLN A 635 30.05 -25.61 12.71
N PHE A 636 29.44 -25.61 11.53
CA PHE A 636 27.99 -25.53 11.35
C PHE A 636 27.24 -26.77 11.86
N ASP A 637 27.73 -27.97 11.54
CA ASP A 637 27.09 -29.22 11.96
C ASP A 637 27.12 -29.35 13.50
N ASP A 638 28.18 -28.86 14.15
CA ASP A 638 28.31 -28.79 15.62
C ASP A 638 27.42 -27.71 16.26
N THR A 639 27.31 -26.52 15.65
CA THR A 639 26.57 -25.38 16.24
C THR A 639 25.04 -25.55 16.15
N ILE A 640 24.55 -26.26 15.14
CA ILE A 640 23.11 -26.41 14.87
C ILE A 640 22.55 -27.73 15.41
N GLY A 641 23.35 -28.79 15.44
CA GLY A 641 22.91 -30.13 15.81
C GLY A 641 21.73 -30.65 14.95
N PRO A 642 21.12 -31.78 15.33
CA PRO A 642 19.82 -32.14 14.80
C PRO A 642 18.76 -31.23 15.43
N ILE A 643 18.34 -30.17 14.74
CA ILE A 643 17.06 -29.52 15.05
C ILE A 643 15.93 -30.49 14.66
N GLU A 644 15.63 -31.41 15.58
CA GLU A 644 14.44 -32.27 15.55
C GLU A 644 13.19 -31.36 15.50
N GLY A 645 12.37 -31.53 14.47
CA GLY A 645 11.18 -30.69 14.17
C GLY A 645 11.25 -29.93 12.84
N LEU A 646 12.43 -29.55 12.33
CA LEU A 646 12.54 -28.88 11.01
C LEU A 646 12.60 -29.87 9.82
N GLN A 647 11.70 -30.85 9.80
CA GLN A 647 11.52 -31.76 8.66
C GLN A 647 10.77 -31.08 7.51
N TYR A 648 10.87 -31.65 6.30
CA TYR A 648 10.15 -31.13 5.15
C TYR A 648 8.64 -31.40 5.29
N THR A 649 7.82 -30.38 5.08
CA THR A 649 6.36 -30.53 5.03
C THR A 649 5.83 -30.03 3.70
N THR A 650 4.75 -30.63 3.20
CA THR A 650 4.03 -30.19 2.00
C THR A 650 3.52 -28.74 2.08
N GLY A 651 3.42 -28.17 3.28
CA GLY A 651 3.09 -26.75 3.48
C GLY A 651 4.21 -25.78 3.04
N ASP A 652 5.46 -26.23 2.96
CA ASP A 652 6.57 -25.38 2.47
C ASP A 652 6.43 -25.04 0.99
N GLU A 653 6.11 -26.03 0.15
CA GLU A 653 5.90 -25.83 -1.29
C GLU A 653 4.76 -24.85 -1.54
N GLN A 654 3.65 -24.98 -0.80
CA GLN A 654 2.50 -24.09 -0.90
C GLN A 654 2.84 -22.66 -0.46
N PHE A 655 3.59 -22.49 0.63
CA PHE A 655 4.03 -21.18 1.11
C PHE A 655 4.92 -20.46 0.08
N TRP A 656 5.90 -21.15 -0.49
CA TRP A 656 6.78 -20.55 -1.50
C TRP A 656 6.11 -20.31 -2.84
N GLN A 657 5.20 -21.19 -3.28
CA GLN A 657 4.36 -20.92 -4.44
C GLN A 657 3.54 -19.65 -4.19
N MET A 658 2.85 -19.52 -3.07
CA MET A 658 2.06 -18.32 -2.76
C MET A 658 2.87 -17.01 -2.79
N LEU A 659 4.13 -17.02 -2.31
CA LEU A 659 4.99 -15.84 -2.31
C LEU A 659 5.66 -15.54 -3.67
N PHE A 660 5.79 -16.52 -4.57
CA PHE A 660 6.58 -16.39 -5.80
C PHE A 660 5.84 -16.81 -7.10
N SER A 661 4.54 -17.10 -7.08
CA SER A 661 3.77 -17.55 -8.26
C SER A 661 3.21 -16.42 -9.13
N ALA A 662 3.95 -15.32 -9.31
CA ALA A 662 3.57 -14.16 -10.10
C ALA A 662 4.45 -14.01 -11.36
#